data_AF-A0A6M0EZG5-F1
#
_entry.id   AF-A0A6M0EZG5-F1
#
_cell.length_a   1.000
_cell.length_b   1.000
_cell.length_c   1.000
_cell.angle_alpha   90.00
_cell.angle_beta   90.00
_cell.angle_gamma   90.00
#
_symmetry.space_group_name_H-M   'P 1'
#
loop_
_entity.id
_entity.type
_entity.pdbx_description
1 polymer ?
#
loop_
_entity_poly.entity_id
_entity_poly.type
_entity_poly.pdbx_seq_one_letter_code
_entity_poly.pdbx_strand_id
1 'polypeptide(L)'
;MILERIDIHPTHTYKNFQLRCGKPFPFGTTLVPNGVNFSIYSSHANSCTLVLFNKHDPEPIAEITFPDEFQIGDVYCMVVFDLDYENIEYGYRMQGPNSFPAGHWFDKNKILMDPYAKIIGGRDIWGKTPDWNNIYQHRARIAFDDFDWENDRPLEIPPEDVIIYEMHVRSFTRHPSSGVKHPGTFAGIREKIPYLKELGVNAIELMPVFEFDEFENSRPNAETGEMLYNYWGYSTVGFFAPKAGYAATAKFGMQVDEFKNLVKELHKNGIEVILDVVFNHTAEGNERGPYISFRGIDNKTYYMLTPEGYYYNFSGCGNTLNCNNPIVRGLVLDCLRYWASEYHIDGFRFDLASILGRDPWGAPLNNPPLLETLAFDPILAKCKLIAEAWDAGGLYQVGSFPAYGRWAEWNGKYRDTIRKFLKGDGHVGEMAQRLQGSPDLYAGASRPPATSINFITAHDGFTLADLVSYNQKHNQANGENNNDGDNNNESWNCGIEGWTENQWINALRQRQIRNAIAMLMVSQGVPMLLMGDEVGRSKAGNNNTYCHDNELNWLDWNLLEQNSDLFRFVKQCIAFRKAHPVLRNRQHFQNRDYVGSGYADITWHGIQAWSADWSNSSRTLAFMLCGNHANEGTFTDDYIYVAMNMHWQPHYFEIPGLPPQRQWHVFVNTGCNAPADIWELGTEPILENQQRILVGERSVTILVGR
;
A
#
# COMPACT_ATOMS: atom_id res chain seq x y z
N MET A 1 32.87 42.30 4.93
CA MET A 1 33.37 41.73 6.19
C MET A 1 32.89 40.29 6.24
N ILE A 2 33.77 39.34 5.89
CA ILE A 2 33.51 37.92 6.12
C ILE A 2 33.61 37.74 7.64
N LEU A 3 32.51 37.42 8.30
CA LEU A 3 32.58 36.97 9.69
C LEU A 3 33.44 35.70 9.70
N GLU A 4 34.68 35.81 10.17
CA GLU A 4 35.51 34.65 10.53
C GLU A 4 34.77 33.90 11.64
N ARG A 5 33.96 32.91 11.26
CA ARG A 5 33.33 32.00 12.19
C ARG A 5 34.45 31.19 12.85
N ILE A 6 34.59 31.33 14.16
CA ILE A 6 35.66 30.73 14.98
C ILE A 6 35.70 29.19 14.89
N ASP A 7 34.61 28.55 14.46
CA ASP A 7 34.38 27.10 14.63
C ASP A 7 33.92 26.38 13.34
N ILE A 8 34.47 26.74 12.17
CA ILE A 8 34.19 26.05 10.90
C ILE A 8 35.45 25.58 10.15
N HIS A 9 36.61 25.61 10.78
CA HIS A 9 37.85 25.25 10.11
C HIS A 9 38.11 23.73 10.15
N PRO A 10 38.73 23.18 9.10
CA PRO A 10 39.29 21.83 9.15
C PRO A 10 40.27 21.70 10.31
N THR A 11 40.20 20.58 11.03
CA THR A 11 41.13 20.25 12.12
C THR A 11 42.13 19.17 11.72
N HIS A 12 41.80 18.39 10.70
CA HIS A 12 42.58 17.26 10.22
C HIS A 12 42.66 17.26 8.70
N THR A 13 43.67 16.57 8.18
CA THR A 13 43.86 16.37 6.74
C THR A 13 44.12 14.90 6.44
N TYR A 14 43.44 14.34 5.45
CA TYR A 14 43.73 13.01 4.91
C TYR A 14 43.95 13.11 3.41
N LYS A 15 45.18 12.85 2.95
CA LYS A 15 45.59 13.14 1.56
C LYS A 15 45.24 14.60 1.19
N ASN A 16 44.37 14.81 0.22
CA ASN A 16 43.85 16.10 -0.23
C ASN A 16 42.52 16.50 0.43
N PHE A 17 41.93 15.66 1.28
CA PHE A 17 40.67 15.93 1.96
C PHE A 17 40.91 16.66 3.29
N GLN A 18 40.13 17.71 3.50
CA GLN A 18 40.09 18.48 4.74
C GLN A 18 38.94 17.94 5.60
N LEU A 19 39.21 17.68 6.88
CA LEU A 19 38.32 16.93 7.76
C LEU A 19 38.14 17.62 9.11
N ARG A 20 37.01 17.32 9.77
CA ARG A 20 36.83 17.55 11.21
C ARG A 20 35.80 16.62 11.82
N CYS A 21 35.75 16.59 13.15
CA CYS A 21 34.70 15.91 13.90
C CYS A 21 33.33 16.46 13.48
N GLY A 22 32.42 15.55 13.15
CA GLY A 22 31.08 15.87 12.68
C GLY A 22 30.08 16.10 13.80
N LYS A 23 28.80 16.09 13.42
CA LYS A 23 27.67 16.03 14.35
C LYS A 23 27.05 14.63 14.30
N PRO A 24 26.74 14.02 15.46
CA PRO A 24 26.07 12.72 15.51
C PRO A 24 24.67 12.72 14.88
N PHE A 25 23.94 13.83 15.00
CA PHE A 25 22.61 13.96 14.42
C PHE A 25 22.53 15.12 13.42
N PRO A 26 21.70 14.97 12.37
CA PRO A 26 20.95 13.76 12.02
C PRO A 26 21.89 12.64 11.50
N PHE A 27 21.41 11.38 11.52
CA PHE A 27 22.12 10.27 10.87
C PHE A 27 22.07 10.40 9.35
N GLY A 28 22.99 9.71 8.68
CA GLY A 28 23.19 9.79 7.24
C GLY A 28 24.07 10.96 6.82
N THR A 29 23.82 11.49 5.63
CA THR A 29 24.52 12.66 5.10
C THR A 29 23.73 13.95 5.29
N THR A 30 24.42 15.04 5.63
CA THR A 30 23.83 16.38 5.74
C THR A 30 24.79 17.41 5.15
N LEU A 31 24.28 18.24 4.24
CA LEU A 31 25.05 19.36 3.72
C LEU A 31 25.30 20.39 4.82
N VAL A 32 26.55 20.79 4.97
CA VAL A 32 26.99 21.83 5.91
C VAL A 32 27.77 22.90 5.14
N PRO A 33 27.99 24.11 5.70
CA PRO A 33 28.79 25.11 5.01
C PRO A 33 30.16 24.54 4.60
N ASN A 34 30.45 24.57 3.29
CA ASN A 34 31.66 24.09 2.65
C ASN A 34 31.95 22.58 2.80
N GLY A 35 30.98 21.74 3.15
CA GLY A 35 31.23 20.31 3.28
C GLY A 35 30.01 19.44 3.49
N VAL A 36 30.26 18.17 3.76
CA VAL A 36 29.22 17.17 4.02
C VAL A 36 29.50 16.50 5.36
N ASN A 37 28.52 16.51 6.25
CA ASN A 37 28.55 15.74 7.49
C ASN A 37 28.08 14.30 7.20
N PHE A 38 28.92 13.32 7.48
CA PHE A 38 28.60 11.90 7.48
C PHE A 38 28.40 11.46 8.92
N SER A 39 27.29 10.79 9.22
CA SER A 39 27.00 10.26 10.55
C SER A 39 26.38 8.87 10.47
N ILE A 40 26.95 7.91 11.18
CA ILE A 40 26.48 6.52 11.18
C ILE A 40 26.60 5.88 12.56
N TYR A 41 25.57 5.15 12.97
CA TYR A 41 25.52 4.40 14.22
C TYR A 41 26.08 2.98 14.05
N SER A 42 26.92 2.56 14.99
CA SER A 42 27.25 1.14 15.23
C SER A 42 27.82 0.98 16.63
N SER A 43 27.13 0.21 17.47
CA SER A 43 27.52 -0.06 18.87
C SER A 43 28.57 -1.16 19.02
N HIS A 44 28.73 -1.99 18.00
CA HIS A 44 29.61 -3.16 18.04
C HIS A 44 30.81 -3.07 17.09
N ALA A 45 30.88 -2.03 16.23
CA ALA A 45 32.07 -1.78 15.43
C ALA A 45 33.24 -1.30 16.29
N ASN A 46 34.44 -1.81 15.98
CA ASN A 46 35.71 -1.31 16.49
C ASN A 46 36.29 -0.16 15.68
N SER A 47 35.94 -0.07 14.39
CA SER A 47 36.31 1.07 13.55
C SER A 47 35.38 1.21 12.35
N CYS A 48 35.25 2.44 11.86
CA CYS A 48 34.50 2.81 10.67
C CYS A 48 35.43 3.48 9.65
N THR A 49 35.25 3.19 8.37
CA THR A 49 35.93 3.87 7.27
C THR A 49 34.92 4.35 6.25
N LEU A 50 34.91 5.66 5.97
CA LEU A 50 34.16 6.26 4.88
C LEU A 50 34.86 5.94 3.56
N VAL A 51 34.14 5.35 2.62
CA VAL A 51 34.62 5.06 1.27
C VAL A 51 33.97 6.03 0.30
N LEU A 52 34.77 6.77 -0.47
CA LEU A 52 34.30 7.74 -1.46
C LEU A 52 34.65 7.27 -2.87
N PHE A 53 33.73 7.49 -3.80
CA PHE A 53 33.86 7.20 -5.22
C PHE A 53 33.46 8.44 -6.02
N ASN A 54 34.07 8.66 -7.19
CA ASN A 54 33.35 9.46 -8.19
C ASN A 54 32.16 8.64 -8.69
N LYS A 55 31.11 9.34 -9.10
CA LYS A 55 29.88 8.72 -9.61
C LYS A 55 30.17 7.72 -10.72
N HIS A 56 29.73 6.47 -10.51
CA HIS A 56 29.93 5.31 -11.39
C HIS A 56 31.36 4.77 -11.52
N ASP A 57 32.36 5.36 -10.86
CA ASP A 57 33.72 4.81 -10.90
C ASP A 57 33.78 3.48 -10.15
N PRO A 58 34.47 2.45 -10.70
CA PRO A 58 34.53 1.13 -10.09
C PRO A 58 35.38 1.11 -8.80
N GLU A 59 36.38 1.99 -8.71
CA GLU A 59 37.35 2.04 -7.62
C GLU A 59 37.16 3.27 -6.74
N PRO A 60 37.41 3.18 -5.43
CA PRO A 60 37.28 4.31 -4.53
C PRO A 60 38.39 5.34 -4.77
N ILE A 61 38.03 6.62 -4.69
CA ILE A 61 38.98 7.74 -4.71
C ILE A 61 39.62 7.97 -3.35
N ALA A 62 38.93 7.60 -2.27
CA ALA A 62 39.42 7.71 -0.90
C ALA A 62 38.75 6.71 0.04
N GLU A 63 39.53 6.27 1.03
CA GLU A 63 39.07 5.46 2.16
C GLU A 63 39.56 6.13 3.44
N ILE A 64 38.67 6.84 4.12
CA ILE A 64 38.98 7.72 5.25
C ILE A 64 38.47 7.05 6.53
N THR A 65 39.37 6.46 7.30
CA THR A 65 39.05 5.90 8.61
C THR A 65 38.70 7.02 9.58
N PHE A 66 37.59 6.88 10.30
CA PHE A 66 37.19 7.84 11.33
C PHE A 66 38.20 7.77 12.49
N PRO A 67 38.85 8.89 12.85
CA PRO A 67 39.65 8.96 14.08
C PRO A 67 38.82 8.65 15.32
N ASP A 68 39.46 8.16 16.39
CA ASP A 68 38.77 7.83 17.65
C ASP A 68 38.03 9.06 18.23
N GLU A 69 38.60 10.25 18.08
CA GLU A 69 37.99 11.52 18.50
C GLU A 69 36.82 11.97 17.62
N PHE A 70 36.56 11.32 16.49
CA PHE A 70 35.40 11.56 15.60
C PHE A 70 34.26 10.57 15.90
N GLN A 71 34.37 9.84 17.01
CA GLN A 71 33.31 9.01 17.55
C GLN A 71 32.75 9.66 18.84
N ILE A 72 31.43 9.84 18.88
CA ILE A 72 30.71 10.33 20.06
C ILE A 72 29.73 9.24 20.50
N GLY A 73 30.03 8.55 21.59
CA GLY A 73 29.29 7.35 22.00
C GLY A 73 29.43 6.26 20.93
N ASP A 74 28.31 5.72 20.46
CA ASP A 74 28.26 4.67 19.43
C ASP A 74 28.06 5.23 18.00
N VAL A 75 28.38 6.51 17.79
CA VAL A 75 28.17 7.22 16.53
C VAL A 75 29.48 7.74 15.96
N TYR A 76 29.79 7.32 14.74
CA TYR A 76 30.92 7.82 13.95
C TYR A 76 30.44 9.04 13.16
N CYS A 77 31.10 10.19 13.33
CA CYS A 77 30.67 11.43 12.68
C CYS A 77 31.85 12.28 12.17
N MET A 78 31.81 12.64 10.89
CA MET A 78 32.90 13.36 10.22
C MET A 78 32.34 14.34 9.20
N VAL A 79 32.85 15.58 9.22
CA VAL A 79 32.66 16.51 8.12
C VAL A 79 33.85 16.41 7.17
N VAL A 80 33.55 16.21 5.89
CA VAL A 80 34.53 16.29 4.80
C VAL A 80 34.24 17.55 4.00
N PHE A 81 35.23 18.42 3.90
CA PHE A 81 35.10 19.70 3.21
C PHE A 81 35.38 19.58 1.71
N ASP A 82 34.85 20.54 0.95
CA ASP A 82 35.12 20.76 -0.47
C ASP A 82 34.85 19.53 -1.35
N LEU A 83 33.86 18.71 -0.97
CA LEU A 83 33.37 17.60 -1.80
C LEU A 83 32.47 18.12 -2.93
N ASP A 84 32.68 17.59 -4.13
CA ASP A 84 31.72 17.69 -5.24
C ASP A 84 30.53 16.75 -4.97
N TYR A 85 29.64 17.17 -4.09
CA TYR A 85 28.53 16.35 -3.59
C TYR A 85 27.56 15.87 -4.68
N GLU A 86 27.53 16.52 -5.87
CA GLU A 86 26.69 16.11 -7.00
C GLU A 86 27.26 14.89 -7.76
N ASN A 87 28.58 14.71 -7.71
CA ASN A 87 29.30 13.67 -8.46
C ASN A 87 30.02 12.67 -7.57
N ILE A 88 29.67 12.59 -6.28
CA ILE A 88 30.24 11.65 -5.32
C ILE A 88 29.22 10.56 -4.96
N GLU A 89 29.73 9.34 -4.90
CA GLU A 89 29.08 8.19 -4.28
C GLU A 89 29.87 7.79 -3.02
N TYR A 90 29.18 7.28 -2.00
CA TYR A 90 29.82 6.93 -0.74
C TYR A 90 29.26 5.64 -0.14
N GLY A 91 30.04 5.02 0.74
CA GLY A 91 29.63 3.89 1.56
C GLY A 91 30.55 3.75 2.77
N TYR A 92 30.39 2.68 3.54
CA TYR A 92 31.17 2.46 4.76
C TYR A 92 31.80 1.07 4.77
N ARG A 93 33.02 0.96 5.31
CA ARG A 93 33.59 -0.31 5.79
C ARG A 93 33.56 -0.31 7.30
N MET A 94 33.10 -1.42 7.87
CA MET A 94 33.01 -1.60 9.31
C MET A 94 33.89 -2.78 9.73
N GLN A 95 34.73 -2.56 10.73
CA GLN A 95 35.49 -3.62 11.38
C GLN A 95 34.92 -3.86 12.77
N GLY A 96 34.78 -5.12 13.17
CA GLY A 96 34.19 -5.51 14.44
C GLY A 96 34.36 -7.01 14.70
N PRO A 97 33.76 -7.53 15.79
CA PRO A 97 33.71 -8.98 16.04
C PRO A 97 32.98 -9.71 14.91
N ASN A 98 33.42 -10.92 14.58
CA ASN A 98 32.71 -11.77 13.62
C ASN A 98 32.51 -13.15 14.25
N SER A 99 31.29 -13.39 14.71
CA SER A 99 30.91 -14.59 15.47
C SER A 99 29.43 -14.85 15.27
N PHE A 100 29.13 -15.89 14.49
CA PHE A 100 27.78 -16.32 14.20
C PHE A 100 26.96 -16.58 15.48
N PRO A 101 27.42 -17.39 16.47
CA PRO A 101 26.64 -17.65 17.68
C PRO A 101 26.40 -16.41 18.55
N ALA A 102 27.27 -15.39 18.45
CA ALA A 102 27.10 -14.14 19.17
C ALA A 102 26.25 -13.10 18.40
N GLY A 103 25.88 -13.40 17.15
CA GLY A 103 25.09 -12.55 16.26
C GLY A 103 25.90 -11.45 15.55
N HIS A 104 27.23 -11.53 15.52
CA HIS A 104 28.09 -10.49 14.93
C HIS A 104 28.61 -10.91 13.54
N TRP A 105 28.47 -10.01 12.57
CA TRP A 105 28.75 -10.25 11.15
C TRP A 105 29.65 -9.17 10.55
N PHE A 106 30.60 -8.61 11.30
CA PHE A 106 31.47 -7.58 10.74
C PHE A 106 32.47 -8.15 9.74
N ASP A 107 32.60 -7.53 8.56
CA ASP A 107 33.61 -7.84 7.56
C ASP A 107 34.11 -6.56 6.90
N LYS A 108 35.34 -6.15 7.24
CA LYS A 108 35.99 -4.94 6.74
C LYS A 108 36.15 -4.94 5.20
N ASN A 109 36.12 -6.11 4.55
CA ASN A 109 36.27 -6.21 3.10
C ASN A 109 34.97 -5.89 2.36
N LYS A 110 33.84 -5.76 3.05
CA LYS A 110 32.56 -5.36 2.46
C LYS A 110 32.36 -3.85 2.55
N ILE A 111 31.84 -3.27 1.47
CA ILE A 111 31.38 -1.88 1.44
C ILE A 111 29.87 -1.91 1.67
N LEU A 112 29.42 -1.12 2.62
CA LEU A 112 28.07 -1.14 3.17
C LEU A 112 27.38 0.19 2.83
N MET A 113 26.14 0.08 2.39
CA MET A 113 25.28 1.20 2.09
C MET A 113 24.79 1.85 3.38
N ASP A 114 24.79 3.18 3.40
CA ASP A 114 24.22 3.99 4.49
C ASP A 114 22.72 3.68 4.68
N PRO A 115 22.28 3.28 5.89
CA PRO A 115 20.87 3.06 6.20
C PRO A 115 19.98 4.29 5.97
N TYR A 116 20.57 5.49 6.02
CA TYR A 116 19.91 6.78 5.82
C TYR A 116 20.19 7.38 4.43
N ALA A 117 20.69 6.58 3.47
CA ALA A 117 20.89 7.03 2.09
C ALA A 117 19.57 7.49 1.47
N LYS A 118 19.51 8.77 1.08
CA LYS A 118 18.34 9.39 0.44
C LYS A 118 18.29 9.17 -1.08
N ILE A 119 19.42 8.78 -1.67
CA ILE A 119 19.56 8.42 -3.07
C ILE A 119 20.45 7.18 -3.13
N ILE A 120 20.01 6.16 -3.87
CA ILE A 120 20.78 4.93 -4.08
C ILE A 120 20.90 4.70 -5.59
N GLY A 121 22.14 4.52 -6.04
CA GLY A 121 22.50 4.15 -7.40
C GLY A 121 22.81 2.67 -7.55
N GLY A 122 23.04 2.24 -8.78
CA GLY A 122 23.37 0.84 -9.11
C GLY A 122 22.19 0.04 -9.66
N ARG A 123 20.97 0.57 -9.54
CA ARG A 123 19.75 0.10 -10.21
C ARG A 123 19.01 1.24 -10.92
N ASP A 124 19.79 2.16 -11.50
CA ASP A 124 19.29 3.39 -12.14
C ASP A 124 18.44 3.13 -13.40
N ILE A 125 18.49 1.92 -13.96
CA ILE A 125 17.72 1.50 -15.14
C ILE A 125 17.13 0.12 -14.85
N TRP A 126 15.80 0.04 -14.75
CA TRP A 126 15.09 -1.21 -14.46
C TRP A 126 15.47 -2.34 -15.40
N GLY A 127 15.79 -3.51 -14.83
CA GLY A 127 16.04 -4.75 -15.59
C GLY A 127 17.33 -4.71 -16.41
N LYS A 128 18.16 -3.67 -16.25
CA LYS A 128 19.52 -3.67 -16.77
C LYS A 128 20.39 -4.52 -15.86
N THR A 129 20.89 -5.63 -16.38
CA THR A 129 21.75 -6.56 -15.63
C THR A 129 22.90 -5.80 -14.97
N PRO A 130 23.06 -5.91 -13.64
CA PRO A 130 24.13 -5.22 -12.94
C PRO A 130 25.47 -5.89 -13.22
N ASP A 131 26.56 -5.12 -13.05
CA ASP A 131 27.90 -5.70 -13.05
C ASP A 131 28.15 -6.41 -11.71
N TRP A 132 28.00 -7.72 -11.71
CA TRP A 132 28.18 -8.56 -10.52
C TRP A 132 29.62 -8.55 -9.96
N ASN A 133 30.60 -8.07 -10.74
CA ASN A 133 31.97 -7.91 -10.27
C ASN A 133 32.20 -6.56 -9.57
N ASN A 134 31.23 -5.63 -9.62
CA ASN A 134 31.34 -4.36 -8.94
C ASN A 134 31.42 -4.57 -7.43
N ILE A 135 32.47 -4.01 -6.82
CA ILE A 135 32.76 -4.14 -5.40
C ILE A 135 31.72 -3.44 -4.50
N TYR A 136 30.91 -2.55 -5.09
CA TYR A 136 29.86 -1.82 -4.38
C TYR A 136 28.59 -1.69 -5.25
N GLN A 137 27.62 -2.57 -4.98
CA GLN A 137 26.41 -2.77 -5.78
C GLN A 137 25.33 -1.69 -5.58
N HIS A 138 25.13 -1.24 -4.34
CA HIS A 138 24.09 -0.28 -3.96
C HIS A 138 24.73 1.00 -3.44
N ARG A 139 24.85 1.99 -4.33
CA ARG A 139 25.75 3.13 -4.13
C ARG A 139 25.02 4.32 -3.53
N ALA A 140 25.31 4.65 -2.27
CA ALA A 140 24.69 5.81 -1.65
C ALA A 140 25.19 7.10 -2.31
N ARG A 141 24.27 8.04 -2.53
CA ARG A 141 24.52 9.38 -3.07
C ARG A 141 23.93 10.43 -2.13
N ILE A 142 24.46 11.63 -2.22
CA ILE A 142 24.01 12.76 -1.40
C ILE A 142 22.80 13.39 -2.09
N ALA A 143 21.68 13.53 -1.37
CA ALA A 143 20.52 14.25 -1.86
C ALA A 143 20.69 15.76 -1.68
N PHE A 144 20.23 16.52 -2.66
CA PHE A 144 20.08 17.97 -2.55
C PHE A 144 18.63 18.30 -2.16
N ASP A 145 18.46 19.37 -1.39
CA ASP A 145 17.16 19.80 -0.90
C ASP A 145 16.86 21.22 -1.36
N ASP A 146 16.50 21.34 -2.63
CA ASP A 146 16.15 22.60 -3.30
C ASP A 146 14.83 22.51 -4.10
N PHE A 147 14.09 21.41 -3.95
CA PHE A 147 12.86 21.19 -4.69
C PHE A 147 11.80 22.23 -4.34
N ASP A 148 11.27 22.93 -5.35
CA ASP A 148 10.21 23.91 -5.18
C ASP A 148 8.82 23.25 -5.15
N TRP A 149 8.26 23.13 -3.95
CA TRP A 149 6.89 22.66 -3.70
C TRP A 149 5.80 23.67 -4.10
N GLU A 150 6.16 24.89 -4.50
CA GLU A 150 5.23 25.98 -4.77
C GLU A 150 4.34 26.26 -3.54
N ASN A 151 3.03 25.99 -3.64
CA ASN A 151 2.07 26.12 -2.52
C ASN A 151 1.49 24.77 -2.09
N ASP A 152 2.14 23.67 -2.49
CA ASP A 152 1.68 22.33 -2.17
C ASP A 152 1.70 22.05 -0.66
N ARG A 153 0.73 21.29 -0.20
CA ARG A 153 0.63 20.76 1.16
C ARG A 153 -0.16 19.45 1.11
N PRO A 154 0.08 18.50 2.04
CA PRO A 154 -0.75 17.32 2.21
C PRO A 154 -2.25 17.69 2.22
N LEU A 155 -3.08 16.86 1.60
CA LEU A 155 -4.49 17.22 1.34
C LEU A 155 -5.38 17.04 2.56
N GLU A 156 -4.99 16.16 3.48
CA GLU A 156 -5.72 15.83 4.71
C GLU A 156 -7.21 15.51 4.47
N ILE A 157 -7.53 14.76 3.41
CA ILE A 157 -8.88 14.29 3.11
C ILE A 157 -9.39 13.50 4.33
N PRO A 158 -10.60 13.79 4.85
CA PRO A 158 -11.18 13.03 5.96
C PRO A 158 -11.22 11.54 5.64
N PRO A 159 -10.84 10.64 6.58
CA PRO A 159 -10.74 9.21 6.30
C PRO A 159 -12.01 8.60 5.68
N GLU A 160 -13.20 9.00 6.14
CA GLU A 160 -14.49 8.53 5.62
C GLU A 160 -14.78 8.93 4.16
N ASP A 161 -14.05 9.92 3.64
CA ASP A 161 -14.20 10.47 2.28
C ASP A 161 -13.20 9.85 1.28
N VAL A 162 -12.27 9.04 1.77
CA VAL A 162 -11.19 8.43 0.98
C VAL A 162 -11.73 7.25 0.17
N ILE A 163 -11.25 7.13 -1.07
CA ILE A 163 -11.42 5.99 -1.97
C ILE A 163 -10.04 5.68 -2.51
N ILE A 164 -9.46 4.58 -2.02
CA ILE A 164 -8.08 4.19 -2.29
C ILE A 164 -8.02 3.44 -3.62
N TYR A 165 -7.00 3.73 -4.44
CA TYR A 165 -6.64 2.98 -5.63
C TYR A 165 -5.24 2.39 -5.45
N GLU A 166 -5.17 1.11 -5.14
CA GLU A 166 -3.91 0.38 -4.98
C GLU A 166 -3.30 0.10 -6.36
N MET A 167 -2.07 0.56 -6.57
CA MET A 167 -1.42 0.49 -7.87
C MET A 167 0.09 0.31 -7.80
N HIS A 168 0.64 -0.32 -8.85
CA HIS A 168 2.07 -0.50 -9.02
C HIS A 168 2.62 0.50 -10.03
N VAL A 169 3.68 1.24 -9.66
CA VAL A 169 4.24 2.32 -10.49
C VAL A 169 4.57 1.85 -11.90
N ARG A 170 5.29 0.73 -12.00
CA ARG A 170 5.66 0.16 -13.28
C ARG A 170 4.45 -0.34 -14.07
N SER A 171 3.69 -1.29 -13.53
CA SER A 171 2.51 -1.87 -14.18
C SER A 171 1.53 -0.86 -14.77
N PHE A 172 1.27 0.24 -14.06
CA PHE A 172 0.23 1.20 -14.45
C PHE A 172 0.47 1.77 -15.84
N THR A 173 1.72 1.99 -16.24
CA THR A 173 2.04 2.60 -17.54
C THR A 173 3.05 1.84 -18.37
N ARG A 174 3.46 0.63 -17.94
CA ARG A 174 4.47 -0.14 -18.68
C ARG A 174 3.97 -0.68 -20.01
N HIS A 175 2.70 -1.09 -20.08
CA HIS A 175 2.13 -1.63 -21.31
C HIS A 175 2.17 -0.58 -22.45
N PRO A 176 2.50 -0.96 -23.71
CA PRO A 176 2.59 -0.01 -24.82
C PRO A 176 1.30 0.78 -25.08
N SER A 177 0.12 0.20 -24.81
CA SER A 177 -1.18 0.88 -24.97
C SER A 177 -1.36 2.07 -24.01
N SER A 178 -0.51 2.23 -22.99
CA SER A 178 -0.52 3.43 -22.14
C SER A 178 -0.23 4.71 -22.94
N GLY A 179 0.57 4.64 -24.01
CA GLY A 179 0.91 5.78 -24.85
C GLY A 179 1.72 6.88 -24.16
N VAL A 180 2.23 6.65 -22.95
CA VAL A 180 3.02 7.66 -22.21
C VAL A 180 4.45 7.74 -22.74
N LYS A 181 5.12 8.88 -22.53
CA LYS A 181 6.49 9.08 -23.00
C LYS A 181 7.52 8.24 -22.24
N HIS A 182 7.28 7.99 -20.95
CA HIS A 182 8.19 7.25 -20.07
C HIS A 182 7.46 6.07 -19.38
N PRO A 183 7.24 4.95 -20.10
CA PRO A 183 6.46 3.81 -19.60
C PRO A 183 7.03 3.19 -18.32
N GLY A 184 6.18 3.00 -17.32
CA GLY A 184 6.50 2.33 -16.06
C GLY A 184 7.37 3.16 -15.12
N THR A 185 7.17 4.48 -15.11
CA THR A 185 7.92 5.43 -14.27
C THR A 185 6.98 6.39 -13.54
N PHE A 186 7.50 7.12 -12.54
CA PHE A 186 6.78 8.20 -11.87
C PHE A 186 6.30 9.27 -12.86
N ALA A 187 7.15 9.67 -13.82
CA ALA A 187 6.74 10.56 -14.91
C ALA A 187 5.60 9.99 -15.77
N GLY A 188 5.57 8.67 -15.98
CA GLY A 188 4.49 7.99 -16.69
C GLY A 188 3.14 8.08 -15.95
N ILE A 189 3.13 7.90 -14.63
CA ILE A 189 1.90 8.08 -13.81
C ILE A 189 1.36 9.51 -13.96
N ARG A 190 2.24 10.51 -13.94
CA ARG A 190 1.84 11.93 -14.07
C ARG A 190 1.03 12.19 -15.34
N GLU A 191 1.39 11.56 -16.47
CA GLU A 191 0.65 11.66 -17.74
C GLU A 191 -0.75 11.03 -17.68
N LYS A 192 -1.01 10.15 -16.70
CA LYS A 192 -2.27 9.42 -16.48
C LYS A 192 -3.09 9.94 -15.30
N ILE A 193 -2.70 11.04 -14.65
CA ILE A 193 -3.53 11.69 -13.61
C ILE A 193 -4.97 12.00 -14.10
N PRO A 194 -5.21 12.46 -15.35
CA PRO A 194 -6.57 12.70 -15.85
C PRO A 194 -7.47 11.46 -15.76
N TYR A 195 -6.92 10.25 -15.96
CA TYR A 195 -7.66 9.00 -15.82
C TYR A 195 -8.11 8.74 -14.39
N LEU A 196 -7.22 8.93 -13.40
CA LEU A 196 -7.55 8.74 -11.98
C LEU A 196 -8.66 9.69 -11.53
N LYS A 197 -8.59 10.95 -11.98
CA LYS A 197 -9.65 11.94 -11.75
C LYS A 197 -10.96 11.55 -12.41
N GLU A 198 -10.90 11.02 -13.64
CA GLU A 198 -12.09 10.59 -14.36
C GLU A 198 -12.76 9.40 -13.67
N LEU A 199 -11.98 8.40 -13.24
CA LEU A 199 -12.48 7.27 -12.45
C LEU A 199 -13.11 7.77 -11.14
N GLY A 200 -12.53 8.81 -10.56
CA GLY A 200 -13.07 9.50 -9.39
C GLY A 200 -12.46 9.04 -8.07
N VAL A 201 -11.33 8.34 -8.08
CA VAL A 201 -10.55 8.04 -6.85
C VAL A 201 -9.88 9.31 -6.33
N ASN A 202 -9.56 9.37 -5.04
CA ASN A 202 -8.92 10.54 -4.41
C ASN A 202 -7.73 10.18 -3.50
N ALA A 203 -7.33 8.92 -3.47
CA ALA A 203 -6.05 8.50 -2.91
C ALA A 203 -5.48 7.37 -3.76
N ILE A 204 -4.18 7.38 -4.00
CA ILE A 204 -3.45 6.23 -4.53
C ILE A 204 -2.65 5.59 -3.43
N GLU A 205 -2.66 4.26 -3.38
CA GLU A 205 -1.74 3.48 -2.56
C GLU A 205 -0.70 2.85 -3.48
N LEU A 206 0.53 3.38 -3.43
CA LEU A 206 1.63 2.88 -4.23
C LEU A 206 2.23 1.66 -3.56
N MET A 207 2.25 0.53 -4.29
CA MET A 207 3.11 -0.62 -3.96
C MET A 207 4.57 -0.17 -3.75
N PRO A 208 5.42 -0.94 -3.05
CA PRO A 208 6.70 -0.48 -2.52
C PRO A 208 7.53 0.40 -3.47
N VAL A 209 7.76 1.64 -3.03
CA VAL A 209 8.59 2.63 -3.75
C VAL A 209 9.91 2.92 -3.07
N PHE A 210 10.19 2.32 -1.92
CA PHE A 210 11.53 2.35 -1.32
C PHE A 210 12.51 1.61 -2.24
N GLU A 211 13.80 1.94 -2.20
CA GLU A 211 14.77 1.25 -3.04
C GLU A 211 14.81 -0.23 -2.68
N PHE A 212 14.63 -1.09 -3.68
CA PHE A 212 14.80 -2.54 -3.63
C PHE A 212 15.60 -2.99 -4.85
N ASP A 213 16.14 -4.21 -4.81
CA ASP A 213 16.86 -4.80 -5.94
C ASP A 213 15.93 -5.69 -6.77
N GLU A 214 15.58 -5.26 -7.98
CA GLU A 214 14.73 -6.09 -8.86
C GLU A 214 15.41 -7.41 -9.29
N PHE A 215 16.74 -7.50 -9.22
CA PHE A 215 17.48 -8.72 -9.54
C PHE A 215 17.58 -9.70 -8.36
N GLU A 216 17.07 -9.33 -7.19
CA GLU A 216 16.95 -10.27 -6.07
C GLU A 216 16.13 -11.50 -6.51
N ASN A 217 16.70 -12.69 -6.31
CA ASN A 217 16.09 -13.97 -6.71
C ASN A 217 15.70 -14.05 -8.21
N SER A 218 16.33 -13.22 -9.06
CA SER A 218 16.07 -13.24 -10.50
C SER A 218 16.49 -14.57 -11.11
N ARG A 219 15.63 -15.08 -12.00
CA ARG A 219 15.79 -16.40 -12.61
C ARG A 219 15.05 -16.44 -13.95
N PRO A 220 15.55 -17.17 -14.95
CA PRO A 220 14.75 -17.43 -16.13
C PRO A 220 13.55 -18.31 -15.75
N ASN A 221 12.37 -17.96 -16.25
CA ASN A 221 11.20 -18.81 -16.24
C ASN A 221 11.54 -20.11 -17.00
N ALA A 222 11.23 -21.26 -16.39
CA ALA A 222 11.63 -22.56 -16.91
C ALA A 222 11.00 -22.91 -18.26
N GLU A 223 9.83 -22.34 -18.58
CA GLU A 223 9.07 -22.61 -19.81
C GLU A 223 9.32 -21.56 -20.88
N THR A 224 9.25 -20.26 -20.52
CA THR A 224 9.34 -19.15 -21.48
C THR A 224 10.76 -18.63 -21.67
N GLY A 225 11.67 -18.90 -20.72
CA GLY A 225 13.01 -18.32 -20.68
C GLY A 225 13.04 -16.83 -20.29
N GLU A 226 11.89 -16.21 -20.05
CA GLU A 226 11.77 -14.83 -19.61
C GLU A 226 12.41 -14.63 -18.24
N MET A 227 13.10 -13.52 -18.01
CA MET A 227 13.67 -13.22 -16.69
C MET A 227 12.56 -12.83 -15.71
N LEU A 228 12.41 -13.62 -14.64
CA LEU A 228 11.62 -13.28 -13.47
C LEU A 228 12.47 -12.38 -12.56
N TYR A 229 11.82 -11.39 -11.94
CA TYR A 229 12.46 -10.38 -11.07
C TYR A 229 11.83 -10.40 -9.67
N ASN A 230 12.39 -9.66 -8.73
CA ASN A 230 11.58 -9.09 -7.66
C ASN A 230 10.79 -7.93 -8.29
N TYR A 231 9.52 -8.18 -8.64
CA TYR A 231 8.71 -7.21 -9.37
C TYR A 231 7.97 -6.26 -8.42
N TRP A 232 7.25 -6.80 -7.44
CA TRP A 232 6.46 -5.99 -6.51
C TRP A 232 7.29 -5.09 -5.61
N GLY A 233 8.51 -5.51 -5.25
CA GLY A 233 9.43 -4.69 -4.44
C GLY A 233 9.31 -4.86 -2.93
N TYR A 234 8.56 -5.87 -2.43
CA TYR A 234 8.50 -6.22 -1.00
C TYR A 234 9.78 -6.90 -0.51
N SER A 235 10.93 -6.24 -0.69
CA SER A 235 12.23 -6.62 -0.15
C SER A 235 13.15 -5.39 -0.17
N THR A 236 13.04 -4.56 0.86
CA THR A 236 13.65 -3.21 0.83
C THR A 236 15.17 -3.26 1.06
N VAL A 237 15.91 -2.54 0.23
CA VAL A 237 17.35 -2.26 0.37
C VAL A 237 17.58 -0.98 1.17
N GLY A 238 16.88 0.12 0.83
CA GLY A 238 17.06 1.42 1.48
C GLY A 238 15.75 2.15 1.72
N PHE A 239 15.47 2.49 2.98
CA PHE A 239 14.18 3.04 3.41
C PHE A 239 13.95 4.50 3.04
N PHE A 240 15.01 5.28 2.84
CA PHE A 240 14.93 6.73 2.61
C PHE A 240 15.04 7.13 1.13
N ALA A 241 15.30 6.18 0.24
CA ALA A 241 15.47 6.46 -1.18
C ALA A 241 14.27 5.96 -1.99
N PRO A 242 13.70 6.79 -2.89
CA PRO A 242 12.75 6.29 -3.87
C PRO A 242 13.45 5.34 -4.86
N LYS A 243 12.72 4.32 -5.31
CA LYS A 243 13.21 3.31 -6.26
C LYS A 243 13.71 3.95 -7.54
N ALA A 244 15.02 3.90 -7.76
CA ALA A 244 15.69 4.48 -8.92
C ALA A 244 15.14 3.92 -10.23
N GLY A 245 14.89 2.61 -10.29
CA GLY A 245 14.32 1.95 -11.48
C GLY A 245 12.92 2.44 -11.89
N TYR A 246 12.23 3.20 -11.03
CA TYR A 246 10.93 3.82 -11.30
C TYR A 246 11.02 5.27 -11.75
N ALA A 247 12.21 5.89 -11.80
CA ALA A 247 12.35 7.25 -12.31
C ALA A 247 12.96 7.25 -13.73
N ALA A 248 12.32 7.96 -14.65
CA ALA A 248 12.85 8.20 -15.99
C ALA A 248 14.19 8.96 -15.97
N THR A 249 14.43 9.70 -14.89
CA THR A 249 15.59 10.57 -14.66
C THR A 249 16.65 9.97 -13.72
N ALA A 250 16.49 8.74 -13.23
CA ALA A 250 17.43 8.12 -12.27
C ALA A 250 18.88 8.04 -12.76
N LYS A 251 19.10 7.86 -14.08
CA LYS A 251 20.45 7.93 -14.68
C LYS A 251 21.18 9.26 -14.44
N PHE A 252 20.45 10.31 -14.09
CA PHE A 252 21.00 11.61 -13.71
C PHE A 252 21.06 11.79 -12.18
N GLY A 253 20.45 10.91 -11.39
CA GLY A 253 20.35 11.01 -9.93
C GLY A 253 19.14 11.82 -9.44
N MET A 254 18.13 12.03 -10.30
CA MET A 254 16.98 12.90 -10.02
C MET A 254 15.71 12.13 -9.62
N GLN A 255 15.82 10.88 -9.16
CA GLN A 255 14.65 10.11 -8.73
C GLN A 255 13.88 10.77 -7.58
N VAL A 256 14.56 11.56 -6.74
CA VAL A 256 13.96 12.35 -5.66
C VAL A 256 13.03 13.41 -6.25
N ASP A 257 13.54 14.25 -7.14
CA ASP A 257 12.76 15.33 -7.76
C ASP A 257 11.61 14.81 -8.62
N GLU A 258 11.84 13.73 -9.37
CA GLU A 258 10.79 13.14 -10.20
C GLU A 258 9.64 12.62 -9.33
N PHE A 259 9.94 12.01 -8.17
CA PHE A 259 8.92 11.54 -7.25
C PHE A 259 8.23 12.69 -6.51
N LYS A 260 8.97 13.68 -5.98
CA LYS A 260 8.38 14.90 -5.38
C LYS A 260 7.44 15.60 -6.37
N ASN A 261 7.83 15.67 -7.64
CA ASN A 261 7.00 16.27 -8.69
C ASN A 261 5.75 15.45 -9.01
N LEU A 262 5.80 14.13 -8.95
CA LEU A 262 4.60 13.30 -9.07
C LEU A 262 3.61 13.60 -7.93
N VAL A 263 4.09 13.64 -6.69
CA VAL A 263 3.26 13.93 -5.50
C VAL A 263 2.61 15.32 -5.63
N LYS A 264 3.40 16.35 -5.94
CA LYS A 264 2.90 17.71 -6.17
C LYS A 264 1.77 17.76 -7.21
N GLU A 265 1.93 17.05 -8.32
CA GLU A 265 0.91 17.04 -9.38
C GLU A 265 -0.33 16.21 -9.03
N LEU A 266 -0.20 15.16 -8.21
CA LEU A 266 -1.35 14.43 -7.66
C LEU A 266 -2.15 15.32 -6.69
N HIS A 267 -1.47 16.02 -5.79
CA HIS A 267 -2.09 16.95 -4.84
C HIS A 267 -2.81 18.11 -5.52
N LYS A 268 -2.20 18.71 -6.54
CA LYS A 268 -2.86 19.73 -7.40
C LYS A 268 -4.17 19.22 -8.02
N ASN A 269 -4.31 17.90 -8.14
CA ASN A 269 -5.49 17.24 -8.69
C ASN A 269 -6.40 16.61 -7.62
N GLY A 270 -6.15 16.86 -6.34
CA GLY A 270 -6.98 16.40 -5.22
C GLY A 270 -6.84 14.90 -4.95
N ILE A 271 -5.66 14.33 -5.23
CA ILE A 271 -5.37 12.92 -5.01
C ILE A 271 -4.24 12.79 -3.98
N GLU A 272 -4.53 12.12 -2.86
CA GLU A 272 -3.54 11.80 -1.83
C GLU A 272 -2.60 10.67 -2.25
N VAL A 273 -1.43 10.63 -1.64
CA VAL A 273 -0.42 9.58 -1.83
C VAL A 273 -0.20 8.81 -0.54
N ILE A 274 -0.52 7.52 -0.58
CA ILE A 274 -0.25 6.53 0.48
C ILE A 274 0.86 5.61 -0.01
N LEU A 275 1.88 5.37 0.82
CA LEU A 275 2.97 4.45 0.47
C LEU A 275 2.80 3.12 1.18
N ASP A 276 2.91 2.01 0.45
CA ASP A 276 3.12 0.70 1.04
C ASP A 276 4.58 0.59 1.53
N VAL A 277 4.75 0.33 2.82
CA VAL A 277 6.04 0.38 3.53
C VAL A 277 6.38 -0.95 4.20
N VAL A 278 7.60 -1.43 3.94
CA VAL A 278 8.06 -2.76 4.36
C VAL A 278 9.15 -2.62 5.42
N PHE A 279 8.76 -2.31 6.66
CA PHE A 279 9.70 -2.22 7.79
C PHE A 279 9.91 -3.55 8.52
N ASN A 280 9.17 -4.59 8.15
CA ASN A 280 9.17 -5.84 8.89
C ASN A 280 10.37 -6.76 8.54
N HIS A 281 11.00 -6.60 7.37
CA HIS A 281 12.19 -7.32 6.92
C HIS A 281 13.02 -6.49 5.92
N THR A 282 14.16 -7.03 5.47
CA THR A 282 15.06 -6.38 4.47
C THR A 282 15.53 -7.37 3.41
N ALA A 283 16.08 -6.83 2.30
CA ALA A 283 16.70 -7.58 1.21
C ALA A 283 18.01 -8.32 1.58
N GLU A 284 18.50 -8.20 2.81
CA GLU A 284 19.67 -8.97 3.24
C GLU A 284 19.33 -10.45 3.54
N GLY A 285 18.05 -10.81 3.59
CA GLY A 285 17.60 -12.18 3.83
C GLY A 285 18.18 -12.79 5.11
N ASN A 286 18.34 -14.11 5.12
CA ASN A 286 18.90 -14.84 6.26
C ASN A 286 20.44 -14.90 6.23
N GLU A 287 21.06 -15.76 7.05
CA GLU A 287 22.52 -15.95 7.11
C GLU A 287 23.22 -16.28 5.78
N ARG A 288 22.48 -16.73 4.77
CA ARG A 288 23.00 -17.00 3.41
C ARG A 288 22.82 -15.83 2.44
N GLY A 289 22.16 -14.77 2.86
CA GLY A 289 21.94 -13.59 2.04
C GLY A 289 23.18 -12.68 1.91
N PRO A 290 23.05 -11.55 1.22
CA PRO A 290 24.16 -10.65 0.93
C PRO A 290 24.55 -9.76 2.11
N TYR A 291 25.69 -9.07 1.96
CA TYR A 291 26.05 -7.91 2.75
C TYR A 291 25.69 -6.66 1.93
N ILE A 292 24.71 -5.89 2.40
CA ILE A 292 24.27 -4.68 1.72
C ILE A 292 24.44 -3.48 2.64
N SER A 293 23.92 -3.56 3.86
CA SER A 293 23.84 -2.44 4.80
C SER A 293 23.85 -2.95 6.26
N PHE A 294 22.67 -3.16 6.85
CA PHE A 294 22.46 -3.38 8.27
C PHE A 294 23.30 -4.51 8.88
N ARG A 295 23.44 -5.64 8.18
CA ARG A 295 24.19 -6.83 8.63
C ARG A 295 25.65 -6.48 8.93
N GLY A 296 26.30 -5.79 7.99
CA GLY A 296 27.70 -5.42 8.15
C GLY A 296 27.89 -4.22 9.08
N ILE A 297 26.86 -3.39 9.27
CA ILE A 297 26.90 -2.19 10.10
C ILE A 297 26.76 -2.55 11.58
N ASP A 298 25.71 -3.27 11.95
CA ASP A 298 25.47 -3.73 13.32
C ASP A 298 24.35 -4.79 13.35
N ASN A 299 24.64 -6.00 12.87
CA ASN A 299 23.66 -7.09 12.72
C ASN A 299 22.76 -7.31 13.95
N LYS A 300 23.36 -7.31 15.14
CA LYS A 300 22.69 -7.61 16.40
C LYS A 300 21.75 -6.49 16.85
N THR A 301 22.01 -5.26 16.44
CA THR A 301 21.11 -4.13 16.67
C THR A 301 19.90 -4.21 15.75
N TYR A 302 20.13 -4.41 14.45
CA TYR A 302 19.10 -4.25 13.43
C TYR A 302 18.18 -5.46 13.26
N TYR A 303 18.65 -6.68 13.49
CA TYR A 303 17.85 -7.90 13.27
C TYR A 303 17.48 -8.63 14.55
N MET A 304 16.33 -9.30 14.51
CA MET A 304 15.92 -10.23 15.56
C MET A 304 16.65 -11.56 15.36
N LEU A 305 17.39 -12.00 16.38
CA LEU A 305 18.20 -13.21 16.32
C LEU A 305 17.79 -14.21 17.41
N THR A 306 17.83 -15.50 17.07
CA THR A 306 17.70 -16.59 18.06
C THR A 306 18.93 -16.65 18.96
N PRO A 307 18.85 -17.31 20.13
CA PRO A 307 20.01 -17.47 21.02
C PRO A 307 21.24 -18.11 20.36
N GLU A 308 21.06 -18.90 19.30
CA GLU A 308 22.10 -19.57 18.53
C GLU A 308 22.67 -18.70 17.39
N GLY A 309 22.12 -17.51 17.16
CA GLY A 309 22.60 -16.56 16.15
C GLY A 309 21.89 -16.61 14.78
N TYR A 310 20.86 -17.45 14.63
CA TYR A 310 20.02 -17.47 13.42
C TYR A 310 19.03 -16.30 13.42
N TYR A 311 18.47 -15.97 12.26
CA TYR A 311 17.46 -14.90 12.14
C TYR A 311 16.06 -15.45 12.48
N TYR A 312 15.30 -14.71 13.28
CA TYR A 312 13.85 -14.93 13.33
C TYR A 312 13.25 -14.56 11.97
N ASN A 313 12.26 -15.35 11.52
CA ASN A 313 11.64 -15.18 10.21
C ASN A 313 10.11 -15.10 10.32
N PHE A 314 9.60 -14.09 11.04
CA PHE A 314 8.16 -13.85 11.14
C PHE A 314 7.56 -13.26 9.86
N SER A 315 8.40 -12.68 8.99
CA SER A 315 8.01 -12.16 7.67
C SER A 315 7.83 -13.26 6.62
N GLY A 316 8.52 -14.40 6.78
CA GLY A 316 8.63 -15.41 5.73
C GLY A 316 9.73 -15.13 4.70
N CYS A 317 10.37 -13.96 4.72
CA CYS A 317 11.37 -13.52 3.74
C CYS A 317 12.84 -13.68 4.18
N GLY A 318 13.09 -14.38 5.29
CA GLY A 318 14.41 -14.81 5.75
C GLY A 318 14.93 -14.08 6.99
N ASN A 319 14.50 -12.84 7.23
CA ASN A 319 14.82 -12.09 8.44
C ASN A 319 13.61 -11.32 8.99
N THR A 320 13.78 -10.79 10.20
CA THR A 320 12.83 -9.87 10.83
C THR A 320 13.60 -8.68 11.40
N LEU A 321 13.20 -7.47 11.04
CA LEU A 321 13.81 -6.25 11.56
C LEU A 321 13.42 -6.05 13.03
N ASN A 322 14.37 -5.67 13.89
CA ASN A 322 14.18 -5.53 15.32
C ASN A 322 13.51 -4.19 15.68
N CYS A 323 12.27 -3.99 15.20
CA CYS A 323 11.54 -2.72 15.25
C CYS A 323 11.37 -2.10 16.66
N ASN A 324 11.48 -2.91 17.73
CA ASN A 324 11.35 -2.43 19.11
C ASN A 324 12.69 -2.12 19.80
N ASN A 325 13.84 -2.43 19.17
CA ASN A 325 15.13 -1.85 19.56
C ASN A 325 15.08 -0.31 19.41
N PRO A 326 15.56 0.48 20.38
CA PRO A 326 15.46 1.95 20.33
C PRO A 326 16.07 2.60 19.08
N ILE A 327 17.17 2.05 18.56
CA ILE A 327 17.87 2.60 17.38
C ILE A 327 17.07 2.31 16.11
N VAL A 328 16.57 1.08 15.98
CA VAL A 328 15.75 0.66 14.83
C VAL A 328 14.40 1.37 14.85
N ARG A 329 13.81 1.56 16.03
CA ARG A 329 12.60 2.37 16.21
C ARG A 329 12.82 3.81 15.76
N GLY A 330 13.97 4.39 16.11
CA GLY A 330 14.39 5.72 15.64
C GLY A 330 14.49 5.77 14.11
N LEU A 331 15.12 4.76 13.49
CA LEU A 331 15.22 4.62 12.04
C LEU A 331 13.84 4.65 11.36
N VAL A 332 12.88 3.85 11.84
CA VAL A 332 11.52 3.80 11.28
C VAL A 332 10.81 5.15 11.46
N LEU A 333 10.89 5.75 12.65
CA LEU A 333 10.27 7.05 12.93
C LEU A 333 10.86 8.16 12.04
N ASP A 334 12.18 8.24 11.95
CA ASP A 334 12.88 9.24 11.15
C ASP A 334 12.57 9.06 9.66
N CYS A 335 12.47 7.81 9.19
CA CYS A 335 12.06 7.50 7.81
C CYS A 335 10.66 8.03 7.51
N LEU A 336 9.67 7.72 8.35
CA LEU A 336 8.29 8.15 8.13
C LEU A 336 8.16 9.67 8.21
N ARG A 337 8.85 10.32 9.15
CA ARG A 337 8.91 11.78 9.23
C ARG A 337 9.53 12.40 7.98
N TYR A 338 10.58 11.77 7.45
CA TYR A 338 11.23 12.20 6.22
C TYR A 338 10.27 12.12 5.02
N TRP A 339 9.59 10.99 4.80
CA TRP A 339 8.60 10.88 3.73
C TRP A 339 7.42 11.83 3.90
N ALA A 340 6.89 12.00 5.11
CA ALA A 340 5.80 12.94 5.36
C ALA A 340 6.21 14.41 5.16
N SER A 341 7.39 14.81 5.66
CA SER A 341 7.81 16.21 5.66
C SER A 341 8.48 16.63 4.34
N GLU A 342 9.33 15.77 3.76
CA GLU A 342 10.15 16.12 2.60
C GLU A 342 9.48 15.75 1.27
N TYR A 343 8.58 14.76 1.29
CA TYR A 343 7.82 14.30 0.12
C TYR A 343 6.33 14.59 0.19
N HIS A 344 5.85 15.22 1.28
CA HIS A 344 4.43 15.53 1.52
C HIS A 344 3.50 14.30 1.48
N ILE A 345 4.00 13.11 1.83
CA ILE A 345 3.20 11.87 1.81
C ILE A 345 2.03 11.94 2.83
N ASP A 346 0.81 11.61 2.37
CA ASP A 346 -0.42 11.71 3.16
C ASP A 346 -0.67 10.47 4.05
N GLY A 347 0.01 9.35 3.80
CA GLY A 347 -0.20 8.14 4.59
C GLY A 347 0.72 6.98 4.25
N PHE A 348 0.62 5.94 5.07
CA PHE A 348 1.43 4.74 4.96
C PHE A 348 0.58 3.49 5.24
N ARG A 349 0.67 2.50 4.36
CA ARG A 349 0.18 1.14 4.57
C ARG A 349 1.35 0.26 4.97
N PHE A 350 1.29 -0.33 6.16
CA PHE A 350 2.37 -1.10 6.74
C PHE A 350 2.16 -2.58 6.45
N ASP A 351 3.07 -3.13 5.65
CA ASP A 351 3.17 -4.54 5.35
C ASP A 351 3.50 -5.37 6.60
N LEU A 352 2.77 -6.48 6.80
CA LEU A 352 2.86 -7.39 7.94
C LEU A 352 3.04 -6.66 9.28
N ALA A 353 2.19 -5.66 9.52
CA ALA A 353 2.31 -4.69 10.61
C ALA A 353 2.37 -5.34 12.01
N SER A 354 1.91 -6.58 12.17
CA SER A 354 1.98 -7.30 13.44
C SER A 354 3.42 -7.52 13.91
N ILE A 355 4.38 -7.62 12.99
CA ILE A 355 5.81 -7.76 13.30
C ILE A 355 6.33 -6.54 14.06
N LEU A 356 5.87 -5.34 13.72
CA LEU A 356 6.27 -4.10 14.43
C LEU A 356 5.83 -4.12 15.90
N GLY A 357 4.87 -4.98 16.25
CA GLY A 357 4.40 -5.23 17.60
C GLY A 357 5.18 -6.28 18.39
N ARG A 358 6.17 -6.98 17.80
CA ARG A 358 6.90 -8.07 18.47
C ARG A 358 8.08 -7.58 19.29
N ASP A 359 8.29 -8.18 20.46
CA ASP A 359 9.47 -7.96 21.29
C ASP A 359 10.72 -8.65 20.69
N PRO A 360 11.94 -8.40 21.22
CA PRO A 360 13.17 -9.01 20.70
C PRO A 360 13.21 -10.55 20.75
N TRP A 361 12.31 -11.21 21.49
CA TRP A 361 12.18 -12.66 21.58
C TRP A 361 11.06 -13.22 20.69
N GLY A 362 10.36 -12.34 19.97
CA GLY A 362 9.28 -12.68 19.05
C GLY A 362 7.89 -12.68 19.66
N ALA A 363 7.69 -12.34 20.93
CA ALA A 363 6.36 -12.31 21.54
C ALA A 363 5.63 -11.00 21.18
N PRO A 364 4.32 -11.03 20.86
CA PRO A 364 3.56 -9.81 20.61
C PRO A 364 3.42 -8.99 21.90
N LEU A 365 3.69 -7.70 21.81
CA LEU A 365 3.51 -6.74 22.90
C LEU A 365 2.08 -6.21 22.90
N ASN A 366 1.51 -6.03 24.09
CA ASN A 366 0.20 -5.39 24.23
C ASN A 366 0.29 -3.88 23.91
N ASN A 367 1.38 -3.23 24.31
CA ASN A 367 1.65 -1.81 24.09
C ASN A 367 3.01 -1.65 23.40
N PRO A 368 3.13 -1.95 22.09
CA PRO A 368 4.40 -1.83 21.38
C PRO A 368 4.79 -0.36 21.23
N PRO A 369 6.00 0.03 21.67
CA PRO A 369 6.40 1.43 21.74
C PRO A 369 6.58 2.07 20.36
N LEU A 370 6.92 1.31 19.31
CA LEU A 370 6.96 1.85 17.95
C LEU A 370 5.58 2.35 17.51
N LEU A 371 4.55 1.49 17.58
CA LEU A 371 3.20 1.85 17.14
C LEU A 371 2.60 3.01 17.96
N GLU A 372 2.89 3.06 19.26
CA GLU A 372 2.51 4.18 20.13
C GLU A 372 3.18 5.48 19.66
N THR A 373 4.49 5.44 19.43
CA THR A 373 5.27 6.60 18.99
C THR A 373 4.74 7.13 17.66
N LEU A 374 4.46 6.25 16.69
CA LEU A 374 3.92 6.64 15.39
C LEU A 374 2.51 7.24 15.49
N ALA A 375 1.65 6.69 16.35
CA ALA A 375 0.29 7.19 16.53
C ALA A 375 0.25 8.63 17.09
N PHE A 376 1.19 8.96 17.98
CA PHE A 376 1.24 10.25 18.68
C PHE A 376 2.32 11.21 18.19
N ASP A 377 3.03 10.86 17.11
CA ASP A 377 4.05 11.73 16.54
C ASP A 377 3.44 13.01 15.95
N PRO A 378 3.97 14.21 16.27
CA PRO A 378 3.38 15.47 15.81
C PRO A 378 3.49 15.69 14.29
N ILE A 379 4.49 15.14 13.61
CA ILE A 379 4.63 15.25 12.15
C ILE A 379 3.64 14.29 11.47
N LEU A 380 3.49 13.08 12.01
CA LEU A 380 2.56 12.06 11.47
C LEU A 380 1.11 12.22 11.93
N ALA A 381 0.80 13.24 12.73
CA ALA A 381 -0.50 13.41 13.39
C ALA A 381 -1.69 13.43 12.42
N LYS A 382 -1.45 13.84 11.17
CA LYS A 382 -2.45 13.89 10.09
C LYS A 382 -2.27 12.83 9.01
N CYS A 383 -1.13 12.14 8.99
CA CYS A 383 -0.92 11.03 8.09
C CYS A 383 -1.89 9.88 8.40
N LYS A 384 -2.33 9.18 7.35
CA LYS A 384 -3.13 7.97 7.48
C LYS A 384 -2.20 6.79 7.80
N LEU A 385 -2.46 6.07 8.89
CA LEU A 385 -1.70 4.88 9.26
C LEU A 385 -2.58 3.66 9.05
N ILE A 386 -2.25 2.81 8.08
CA ILE A 386 -3.02 1.62 7.69
C ILE A 386 -2.18 0.38 7.98
N ALA A 387 -2.72 -0.60 8.68
CA ALA A 387 -2.02 -1.82 9.04
C ALA A 387 -2.54 -3.03 8.26
N GLU A 388 -1.62 -3.83 7.73
CA GLU A 388 -1.86 -5.25 7.50
C GLU A 388 -1.69 -6.00 8.83
N ALA A 389 -2.79 -6.17 9.57
CA ALA A 389 -2.77 -6.64 10.95
C ALA A 389 -2.61 -8.17 11.08
N TRP A 390 -1.63 -8.76 10.39
CA TRP A 390 -1.20 -10.15 10.56
C TRP A 390 0.30 -10.31 10.22
N ASP A 391 0.86 -11.51 10.41
CA ASP A 391 2.18 -11.87 9.91
C ASP A 391 2.29 -13.36 9.52
N ALA A 392 3.36 -13.73 8.81
CA ALA A 392 3.60 -15.10 8.34
C ALA A 392 3.94 -16.08 9.48
N GLY A 393 4.22 -15.57 10.69
CA GLY A 393 4.36 -16.36 11.91
C GLY A 393 3.04 -16.89 12.47
N GLY A 394 1.91 -16.59 11.82
CA GLY A 394 0.57 -17.06 12.21
C GLY A 394 -0.16 -16.15 13.19
N LEU A 395 0.38 -14.95 13.49
CA LEU A 395 -0.32 -13.96 14.30
C LEU A 395 -1.35 -13.22 13.45
N TYR A 396 -2.58 -13.12 13.95
CA TYR A 396 -3.69 -12.42 13.30
C TYR A 396 -4.35 -11.46 14.30
N GLN A 397 -4.28 -10.16 14.02
CA GLN A 397 -4.68 -9.08 14.91
C GLN A 397 -5.78 -8.17 14.34
N VAL A 398 -6.48 -8.57 13.27
CA VAL A 398 -7.57 -7.75 12.72
C VAL A 398 -8.66 -7.52 13.78
N GLY A 399 -8.95 -6.25 14.08
CA GLY A 399 -9.84 -5.79 15.14
C GLY A 399 -9.20 -5.68 16.53
N SER A 400 -8.01 -6.26 16.73
CA SER A 400 -7.28 -6.27 18.01
C SER A 400 -5.87 -5.67 17.92
N PHE A 401 -5.51 -5.07 16.78
CA PHE A 401 -4.24 -4.40 16.57
C PHE A 401 -4.07 -3.25 17.57
N PRO A 402 -2.86 -3.03 18.14
CA PRO A 402 -2.57 -1.90 19.03
C PRO A 402 -2.68 -0.55 18.31
N ALA A 403 -3.91 -0.08 18.14
CA ALA A 403 -4.24 0.99 17.22
C ALA A 403 -4.16 2.40 17.81
N TYR A 404 -4.09 2.54 19.15
CA TYR A 404 -4.03 3.84 19.85
C TYR A 404 -5.04 4.89 19.33
N GLY A 405 -6.20 4.45 18.82
CA GLY A 405 -7.22 5.30 18.19
C GLY A 405 -6.85 5.95 16.85
N ARG A 406 -5.68 5.63 16.27
CA ARG A 406 -5.13 6.29 15.07
C ARG A 406 -5.03 5.38 13.84
N TRP A 407 -4.85 4.08 14.04
CA TRP A 407 -4.61 3.13 12.96
C TRP A 407 -5.91 2.62 12.32
N ALA A 408 -5.94 2.58 11.00
CA ALA A 408 -6.88 1.81 10.20
C ALA A 408 -6.29 0.44 9.85
N GLU A 409 -7.11 -0.49 9.41
CA GLU A 409 -6.70 -1.88 9.13
C GLU A 409 -7.29 -2.38 7.82
N TRP A 410 -6.47 -3.08 7.02
CA TRP A 410 -6.96 -3.91 5.94
C TRP A 410 -7.90 -4.98 6.50
N ASN A 411 -9.18 -4.89 6.15
CA ASN A 411 -10.20 -5.77 6.69
C ASN A 411 -10.31 -7.08 5.88
N GLY A 412 -9.44 -8.05 6.20
CA GLY A 412 -9.48 -9.38 5.61
C GLY A 412 -10.81 -10.12 5.84
N LYS A 413 -11.52 -9.86 6.95
CA LYS A 413 -12.86 -10.44 7.21
C LYS A 413 -13.92 -9.88 6.26
N TYR A 414 -13.84 -8.59 5.91
CA TYR A 414 -14.67 -7.98 4.89
C TYR A 414 -14.45 -8.70 3.56
N ARG A 415 -13.20 -8.76 3.08
CA ARG A 415 -12.82 -9.45 1.86
C ARG A 415 -13.43 -10.85 1.77
N ASP A 416 -13.17 -11.69 2.77
CA ASP A 416 -13.58 -13.09 2.76
C ASP A 416 -15.11 -13.25 2.81
N THR A 417 -15.79 -12.39 3.58
CA THR A 417 -17.26 -12.43 3.71
C THR A 417 -17.93 -12.01 2.40
N ILE A 418 -17.49 -10.92 1.76
CA ILE A 418 -18.05 -10.48 0.48
C ILE A 418 -17.81 -11.56 -0.59
N ARG A 419 -16.61 -12.12 -0.67
CA ARG A 419 -16.27 -13.20 -1.63
C ARG A 419 -17.17 -14.43 -1.45
N LYS A 420 -17.33 -14.91 -0.21
CA LYS A 420 -18.26 -16.01 0.11
C LYS A 420 -19.69 -15.68 -0.25
N PHE A 421 -20.15 -14.48 0.07
CA PHE A 421 -21.52 -14.04 -0.23
C PHE A 421 -21.77 -13.99 -1.74
N LEU A 422 -20.85 -13.43 -2.53
CA LEU A 422 -20.91 -13.39 -3.99
C LEU A 422 -21.02 -14.80 -4.60
N LYS A 423 -20.22 -15.76 -4.11
CA LYS A 423 -20.29 -17.16 -4.52
C LYS A 423 -21.60 -17.84 -4.12
N GLY A 424 -22.28 -17.34 -3.10
CA GLY A 424 -23.50 -17.93 -2.53
C GLY A 424 -23.23 -18.94 -1.42
N ASP A 425 -22.07 -18.84 -0.76
CA ASP A 425 -21.70 -19.62 0.43
C ASP A 425 -21.64 -18.74 1.70
N GLY A 426 -21.86 -17.44 1.58
CA GLY A 426 -21.79 -16.48 2.67
C GLY A 426 -23.02 -16.47 3.60
N HIS A 427 -22.82 -15.98 4.82
CA HIS A 427 -23.88 -15.81 5.82
C HIS A 427 -24.34 -14.36 5.89
N VAL A 428 -25.66 -14.17 5.89
CA VAL A 428 -26.29 -12.84 5.89
C VAL A 428 -25.97 -12.02 7.15
N GLY A 429 -25.85 -12.67 8.32
CA GLY A 429 -25.45 -11.99 9.56
C GLY A 429 -24.06 -11.36 9.49
N GLU A 430 -23.08 -12.11 8.97
CA GLU A 430 -21.72 -11.59 8.76
C GLU A 430 -21.71 -10.47 7.71
N MET A 431 -22.46 -10.65 6.62
CA MET A 431 -22.61 -9.63 5.58
C MET A 431 -23.14 -8.31 6.16
N ALA A 432 -24.14 -8.36 7.04
CA ALA A 432 -24.70 -7.18 7.69
C ALA A 432 -23.68 -6.45 8.59
N GLN A 433 -22.76 -7.17 9.24
CA GLN A 433 -21.67 -6.55 9.99
C GLN A 433 -20.68 -5.84 9.05
N ARG A 434 -20.29 -6.51 7.96
CA ARG A 434 -19.34 -5.95 6.97
C ARG A 434 -19.87 -4.68 6.30
N LEU A 435 -21.14 -4.67 5.89
CA LEU A 435 -21.79 -3.53 5.26
C LEU A 435 -21.87 -2.29 6.17
N GLN A 436 -21.93 -2.48 7.50
CA GLN A 436 -21.97 -1.40 8.50
C GLN A 436 -20.59 -0.92 8.95
N GLY A 437 -19.52 -1.33 8.27
CA GLY A 437 -18.15 -0.95 8.63
C GLY A 437 -17.57 -1.81 9.75
N SER A 438 -18.06 -3.04 9.91
CA SER A 438 -17.59 -4.04 10.88
C SER A 438 -17.57 -3.56 12.35
N PRO A 439 -18.71 -3.11 12.89
CA PRO A 439 -18.79 -2.66 14.29
C PRO A 439 -18.44 -3.77 15.29
N ASP A 440 -18.61 -5.04 14.93
CA ASP A 440 -18.18 -6.19 15.73
C ASP A 440 -16.66 -6.25 15.95
N LEU A 441 -15.87 -5.62 15.07
CA LEU A 441 -14.41 -5.52 15.19
C LEU A 441 -14.00 -4.23 15.89
N TYR A 442 -14.63 -3.11 15.56
CA TYR A 442 -14.08 -1.78 15.85
C TYR A 442 -14.88 -0.96 16.87
N ALA A 443 -16.21 -1.12 16.91
CA ALA A 443 -17.07 -0.25 17.73
C ALA A 443 -16.83 -0.43 19.24
N GLY A 444 -16.54 -1.66 19.69
CA GLY A 444 -16.25 -1.96 21.10
C GLY A 444 -15.01 -1.22 21.65
N ALA A 445 -14.06 -0.89 20.76
CA ALA A 445 -12.87 -0.10 21.07
C ALA A 445 -13.06 1.41 20.78
N SER A 446 -14.30 1.86 20.54
CA SER A 446 -14.64 3.24 20.14
C SER A 446 -13.91 3.71 18.87
N ARG A 447 -13.60 2.78 17.96
CA ARG A 447 -12.99 3.09 16.67
C ARG A 447 -14.08 3.32 15.63
N PRO A 448 -13.96 4.34 14.76
CA PRO A 448 -15.00 4.69 13.79
C PRO A 448 -15.05 3.69 12.61
N PRO A 449 -16.13 3.69 11.81
CA PRO A 449 -16.23 2.82 10.61
C PRO A 449 -15.05 2.98 9.65
N ALA A 450 -14.51 4.20 9.51
CA ALA A 450 -13.38 4.51 8.64
C ALA A 450 -12.06 3.83 9.05
N THR A 451 -12.02 3.18 10.22
CA THR A 451 -10.95 2.25 10.58
C THR A 451 -10.89 1.04 9.65
N SER A 452 -12.03 0.61 9.11
CA SER A 452 -12.11 -0.54 8.21
C SER A 452 -11.74 -0.14 6.78
N ILE A 453 -10.55 -0.53 6.33
CA ILE A 453 -10.21 -0.49 4.90
C ILE A 453 -10.83 -1.72 4.25
N ASN A 454 -11.94 -1.50 3.55
CA ASN A 454 -12.71 -2.52 2.87
C ASN A 454 -12.13 -2.75 1.48
N PHE A 455 -11.76 -4.00 1.19
CA PHE A 455 -11.29 -4.41 -0.12
C PHE A 455 -11.82 -5.79 -0.46
N ILE A 456 -12.03 -6.07 -1.74
CA ILE A 456 -12.43 -7.40 -2.24
C ILE A 456 -11.22 -8.09 -2.87
N THR A 457 -10.30 -7.31 -3.42
CA THR A 457 -9.12 -7.71 -4.19
C THR A 457 -8.00 -6.75 -3.86
N ALA A 458 -6.77 -7.24 -3.94
CA ALA A 458 -5.54 -6.49 -3.72
C ALA A 458 -4.44 -7.05 -4.63
N HIS A 459 -3.23 -6.52 -4.56
CA HIS A 459 -2.10 -7.06 -5.29
C HIS A 459 -1.87 -8.54 -4.93
N ASP A 460 -2.12 -8.90 -3.67
CA ASP A 460 -2.21 -10.28 -3.18
C ASP A 460 -3.50 -10.98 -3.63
N GLY A 461 -3.32 -12.17 -4.20
CA GLY A 461 -4.42 -12.99 -4.67
C GLY A 461 -4.90 -12.62 -6.07
N PHE A 462 -6.14 -13.03 -6.35
CA PHE A 462 -6.80 -12.77 -7.63
C PHE A 462 -7.16 -11.30 -7.83
N THR A 463 -7.13 -10.90 -9.10
CA THR A 463 -7.90 -9.74 -9.60
C THR A 463 -9.40 -10.01 -9.49
N LEU A 464 -10.24 -8.98 -9.65
CA LEU A 464 -11.68 -9.16 -9.57
C LEU A 464 -12.22 -9.99 -10.74
N ALA A 465 -11.61 -9.87 -11.93
CA ALA A 465 -11.92 -10.71 -13.06
C ALA A 465 -11.54 -12.18 -12.82
N ASP A 466 -10.39 -12.44 -12.19
CA ASP A 466 -9.95 -13.81 -11.91
C ASP A 466 -10.74 -14.45 -10.77
N LEU A 467 -11.17 -13.66 -9.77
CA LEU A 467 -12.00 -14.12 -8.66
C LEU A 467 -13.29 -14.80 -9.14
N VAL A 468 -13.83 -14.33 -10.27
CA VAL A 468 -15.06 -14.89 -10.89
C VAL A 468 -14.76 -15.86 -12.05
N SER A 469 -13.48 -16.11 -12.33
CA SER A 469 -13.05 -16.92 -13.48
C SER A 469 -12.24 -18.16 -13.10
N TYR A 470 -11.71 -18.25 -11.88
CA TYR A 470 -10.86 -19.36 -11.44
C TYR A 470 -11.26 -19.87 -10.05
N ASN A 471 -11.32 -21.19 -9.88
CA ASN A 471 -11.49 -21.84 -8.58
C ASN A 471 -10.15 -22.16 -7.92
N GLN A 472 -9.09 -22.35 -8.72
CA GLN A 472 -7.75 -22.71 -8.25
C GLN A 472 -6.73 -21.70 -8.76
N LYS A 473 -5.64 -21.53 -8.01
CA LYS A 473 -4.49 -20.73 -8.44
C LYS A 473 -3.68 -21.46 -9.52
N HIS A 474 -3.18 -20.68 -10.47
CA HIS A 474 -2.35 -21.11 -11.61
C HIS A 474 -1.03 -20.34 -11.59
N ASN A 475 -0.21 -20.60 -10.57
CA ASN A 475 1.06 -19.91 -10.29
C ASN A 475 2.27 -20.68 -10.84
N GLN A 476 2.08 -21.65 -11.74
CA GLN A 476 3.17 -22.49 -12.26
C GLN A 476 4.29 -21.63 -12.87
N ALA A 477 3.92 -20.53 -13.52
CA ALA A 477 4.85 -19.56 -14.12
C ALA A 477 5.77 -18.87 -13.10
N ASN A 478 5.49 -18.95 -11.80
CA ASN A 478 6.36 -18.42 -10.75
C ASN A 478 7.58 -19.33 -10.50
N GLY A 479 7.54 -20.59 -10.92
CA GLY A 479 8.67 -21.51 -10.75
C GLY A 479 8.80 -22.13 -9.36
N GLU A 480 7.76 -22.07 -8.52
CA GLU A 480 7.70 -22.66 -7.18
C GLU A 480 6.78 -23.88 -7.11
N ASN A 481 6.54 -24.52 -8.26
CA ASN A 481 5.66 -25.68 -8.41
C ASN A 481 4.23 -25.44 -7.86
N ASN A 482 3.71 -24.21 -8.03
CA ASN A 482 2.40 -23.79 -7.54
C ASN A 482 2.24 -23.84 -5.99
N ASN A 483 3.34 -23.89 -5.23
CA ASN A 483 3.29 -23.89 -3.76
C ASN A 483 3.11 -22.50 -3.16
N ASP A 484 3.43 -21.46 -3.92
CA ASP A 484 3.33 -20.06 -3.54
C ASP A 484 1.90 -19.50 -3.75
N GLY A 485 1.53 -18.44 -3.03
CA GLY A 485 0.19 -17.83 -3.08
C GLY A 485 -0.89 -18.56 -2.26
N ASP A 486 -2.00 -17.88 -1.97
CA ASP A 486 -3.07 -18.42 -1.11
C ASP A 486 -3.84 -19.56 -1.79
N ASN A 487 -4.08 -20.64 -1.05
CA ASN A 487 -4.89 -21.77 -1.52
C ASN A 487 -6.40 -21.51 -1.36
N ASN A 488 -6.80 -20.64 -0.43
CA ASN A 488 -8.21 -20.34 -0.15
C ASN A 488 -8.60 -18.94 -0.64
N ASN A 489 -8.90 -18.84 -1.93
CA ASN A 489 -9.24 -17.57 -2.56
C ASN A 489 -10.71 -17.15 -2.37
N GLU A 490 -11.57 -18.04 -1.87
CA GLU A 490 -13.03 -17.86 -1.79
C GLU A 490 -13.64 -17.44 -3.14
N SER A 491 -13.09 -17.99 -4.22
CA SER A 491 -13.42 -17.66 -5.62
C SER A 491 -14.45 -18.62 -6.23
N TRP A 492 -15.02 -18.22 -7.38
CA TRP A 492 -15.91 -19.07 -8.15
C TRP A 492 -15.82 -18.78 -9.64
N ASN A 493 -15.39 -19.76 -10.43
CA ASN A 493 -15.21 -19.64 -11.88
C ASN A 493 -16.50 -19.44 -12.70
N CYS A 494 -17.67 -19.40 -12.05
CA CYS A 494 -19.00 -19.25 -12.65
C CYS A 494 -19.41 -20.38 -13.62
N GLY A 495 -18.66 -21.48 -13.69
CA GLY A 495 -19.00 -22.70 -14.43
C GLY A 495 -17.82 -23.36 -15.13
N ILE A 496 -16.94 -22.57 -15.78
CA ILE A 496 -15.77 -23.06 -16.54
C ILE A 496 -14.52 -22.39 -15.98
N GLU A 497 -13.43 -23.12 -15.79
CA GLU A 497 -12.16 -22.56 -15.31
C GLU A 497 -11.49 -21.72 -16.41
N GLY A 498 -11.11 -20.49 -16.08
CA GLY A 498 -10.43 -19.56 -16.98
C GLY A 498 -11.30 -19.00 -18.10
N TRP A 499 -10.66 -18.59 -19.19
CA TRP A 499 -11.32 -17.97 -20.33
C TRP A 499 -12.31 -18.92 -21.04
N THR A 500 -13.43 -18.38 -21.51
CA THR A 500 -14.44 -19.16 -22.24
C THR A 500 -15.20 -18.30 -23.25
N GLU A 501 -15.65 -18.90 -24.34
CA GLU A 501 -16.56 -18.29 -25.32
C GLU A 501 -18.04 -18.39 -24.91
N ASN A 502 -18.35 -19.08 -23.80
CA ASN A 502 -19.72 -19.23 -23.33
C ASN A 502 -20.28 -17.89 -22.82
N GLN A 503 -21.14 -17.28 -23.64
CA GLN A 503 -21.73 -15.97 -23.38
C GLN A 503 -22.54 -15.92 -22.07
N TRP A 504 -23.18 -17.00 -21.66
CA TRP A 504 -23.95 -17.05 -20.41
C TRP A 504 -23.04 -16.97 -19.18
N ILE A 505 -21.89 -17.66 -19.23
CA ILE A 505 -20.89 -17.60 -18.16
C ILE A 505 -20.24 -16.23 -18.11
N ASN A 506 -19.89 -15.66 -19.27
CA ASN A 506 -19.29 -14.33 -19.32
C ASN A 506 -20.26 -13.24 -18.82
N ALA A 507 -21.55 -13.33 -19.17
CA ALA A 507 -22.58 -12.43 -18.64
C ALA A 507 -22.71 -12.54 -17.11
N LEU A 508 -22.69 -13.77 -16.57
CA LEU A 508 -22.69 -13.99 -15.12
C LEU A 508 -21.44 -13.41 -14.45
N ARG A 509 -20.25 -13.59 -15.02
CA ARG A 509 -19.00 -13.02 -14.51
C ARG A 509 -19.05 -11.50 -14.47
N GLN A 510 -19.49 -10.86 -15.56
CA GLN A 510 -19.66 -9.40 -15.62
C GLN A 510 -20.65 -8.88 -14.58
N ARG A 511 -21.73 -9.63 -14.33
CA ARG A 511 -22.68 -9.36 -13.25
C ARG A 511 -22.04 -9.48 -11.87
N GLN A 512 -21.27 -10.54 -11.62
CA GLN A 512 -20.59 -10.76 -10.34
C GLN A 512 -19.53 -9.68 -10.03
N ILE A 513 -18.79 -9.22 -11.03
CA ILE A 513 -17.86 -8.08 -10.91
C ILE A 513 -18.64 -6.82 -10.49
N ARG A 514 -19.76 -6.51 -11.15
CA ARG A 514 -20.61 -5.35 -10.79
C ARG A 514 -21.23 -5.48 -9.41
N ASN A 515 -21.65 -6.69 -9.02
CA ASN A 515 -22.15 -6.97 -7.67
C ASN A 515 -21.09 -6.64 -6.61
N ALA A 516 -19.84 -7.08 -6.84
CA ALA A 516 -18.72 -6.83 -5.94
C ALA A 516 -18.46 -5.33 -5.78
N ILE A 517 -18.35 -4.59 -6.90
CA ILE A 517 -18.14 -3.14 -6.90
C ILE A 517 -19.31 -2.39 -6.23
N ALA A 518 -20.55 -2.78 -6.52
CA ALA A 518 -21.73 -2.17 -5.91
C ALA A 518 -21.73 -2.36 -4.39
N MET A 519 -21.48 -3.59 -3.90
CA MET A 519 -21.39 -3.89 -2.46
C MET A 519 -20.26 -3.12 -1.78
N LEU A 520 -19.09 -3.02 -2.44
CA LEU A 520 -17.96 -2.24 -1.93
C LEU A 520 -18.32 -0.76 -1.75
N MET A 521 -18.95 -0.15 -2.76
CA MET A 521 -19.22 1.29 -2.78
C MET A 521 -20.39 1.71 -1.87
N VAL A 522 -21.27 0.78 -1.48
CA VAL A 522 -22.38 1.06 -0.53
C VAL A 522 -22.08 0.64 0.91
N SER A 523 -20.94 0.00 1.16
CA SER A 523 -20.53 -0.35 2.53
C SER A 523 -20.00 0.87 3.29
N GLN A 524 -20.26 0.97 4.59
CA GLN A 524 -19.55 1.90 5.47
C GLN A 524 -18.09 1.49 5.61
N GLY A 525 -17.20 2.44 5.89
CA GLY A 525 -15.75 2.26 5.92
C GLY A 525 -15.07 2.89 4.69
N VAL A 526 -13.79 2.57 4.47
CA VAL A 526 -13.00 3.15 3.38
C VAL A 526 -12.82 2.10 2.27
N PRO A 527 -13.39 2.30 1.07
CA PRO A 527 -13.20 1.34 -0.02
C PRO A 527 -11.81 1.47 -0.65
N MET A 528 -11.21 0.33 -0.96
CA MET A 528 -9.99 0.21 -1.76
C MET A 528 -10.25 -0.62 -3.02
N LEU A 529 -9.81 -0.10 -4.17
CA LEU A 529 -9.85 -0.74 -5.48
C LEU A 529 -8.43 -1.14 -5.90
N LEU A 530 -8.29 -2.35 -6.46
CA LEU A 530 -7.07 -2.79 -7.09
C LEU A 530 -6.98 -2.29 -8.54
N MET A 531 -5.81 -1.80 -8.93
CA MET A 531 -5.53 -1.33 -10.27
C MET A 531 -5.91 -2.33 -11.37
N GLY A 532 -6.87 -1.92 -12.19
CA GLY A 532 -7.34 -2.61 -13.38
C GLY A 532 -8.65 -3.39 -13.17
N ASP A 533 -9.14 -3.53 -11.94
CA ASP A 533 -10.43 -4.19 -11.68
C ASP A 533 -11.59 -3.42 -12.32
N GLU A 534 -11.48 -2.09 -12.43
CA GLU A 534 -12.43 -1.20 -13.09
C GLU A 534 -12.52 -1.40 -14.61
N VAL A 535 -11.57 -2.13 -15.20
CA VAL A 535 -11.55 -2.50 -16.62
C VAL A 535 -11.43 -4.02 -16.82
N GLY A 536 -11.60 -4.82 -15.77
CA GLY A 536 -11.58 -6.28 -15.86
C GLY A 536 -10.20 -6.88 -16.16
N ARG A 537 -9.12 -6.27 -15.63
CA ARG A 537 -7.76 -6.81 -15.72
C ARG A 537 -7.69 -8.22 -15.12
N SER A 538 -6.93 -9.09 -15.77
CA SER A 538 -6.70 -10.47 -15.36
C SER A 538 -5.20 -10.75 -15.25
N LYS A 539 -4.82 -11.57 -14.27
CA LYS A 539 -3.51 -12.21 -14.09
C LYS A 539 -3.53 -13.66 -14.60
N ALA A 540 -4.50 -14.01 -15.46
CA ALA A 540 -4.70 -15.35 -16.01
C ALA A 540 -4.80 -16.47 -14.96
N GLY A 541 -5.37 -16.17 -13.79
CA GLY A 541 -5.49 -17.14 -12.69
C GLY A 541 -4.21 -17.31 -11.86
N ASN A 542 -3.16 -16.51 -12.10
CA ASN A 542 -2.03 -16.41 -11.18
C ASN A 542 -2.41 -15.47 -10.03
N ASN A 543 -2.46 -15.98 -8.81
CA ASN A 543 -2.87 -15.22 -7.63
C ASN A 543 -1.67 -14.65 -6.83
N ASN A 544 -0.45 -14.75 -7.37
CA ASN A 544 0.77 -14.30 -6.71
C ASN A 544 1.82 -13.85 -7.74
N THR A 545 1.52 -12.83 -8.54
CA THR A 545 2.38 -12.39 -9.64
C THR A 545 3.60 -11.58 -9.19
N TYR A 546 4.17 -11.85 -8.01
CA TYR A 546 5.24 -11.05 -7.40
C TYR A 546 6.52 -10.93 -8.22
N CYS A 547 6.73 -11.83 -9.20
CA CYS A 547 7.97 -11.94 -9.95
C CYS A 547 7.89 -11.68 -11.46
N HIS A 548 6.74 -11.21 -11.95
CA HIS A 548 6.48 -11.06 -13.39
C HIS A 548 6.54 -9.61 -13.86
N ASP A 549 7.51 -9.25 -14.70
CA ASP A 549 7.53 -7.96 -15.43
C ASP A 549 6.98 -8.12 -16.85
N ASN A 550 5.71 -8.54 -16.95
CA ASN A 550 5.03 -8.80 -18.22
C ASN A 550 3.52 -8.53 -18.13
N GLU A 551 2.77 -8.99 -19.13
CA GLU A 551 1.33 -8.79 -19.30
C GLU A 551 0.48 -9.33 -18.14
N LEU A 552 0.99 -10.23 -17.30
CA LEU A 552 0.28 -10.63 -16.06
C LEU A 552 0.15 -9.43 -15.10
N ASN A 553 1.16 -8.57 -15.07
CA ASN A 553 1.19 -7.41 -14.18
C ASN A 553 0.87 -6.08 -14.86
N TRP A 554 1.19 -5.91 -16.13
CA TRP A 554 0.98 -4.65 -16.82
C TRP A 554 -0.51 -4.35 -17.03
N LEU A 555 -0.91 -3.10 -16.83
CA LEU A 555 -2.26 -2.65 -17.15
C LEU A 555 -2.38 -2.45 -18.67
N ASP A 556 -3.12 -3.32 -19.36
CA ASP A 556 -3.48 -3.09 -20.75
C ASP A 556 -4.58 -2.03 -20.85
N TRP A 557 -4.20 -0.83 -21.28
CA TRP A 557 -5.10 0.31 -21.47
C TRP A 557 -6.12 0.11 -22.60
N ASN A 558 -5.95 -0.87 -23.50
CA ASN A 558 -6.98 -1.21 -24.47
C ASN A 558 -8.25 -1.76 -23.80
N LEU A 559 -8.13 -2.30 -22.57
CA LEU A 559 -9.27 -2.76 -21.78
C LEU A 559 -10.24 -1.63 -21.45
N LEU A 560 -9.78 -0.38 -21.40
CA LEU A 560 -10.64 0.78 -21.17
C LEU A 560 -11.67 0.96 -22.29
N GLU A 561 -11.28 0.71 -23.54
CA GLU A 561 -12.21 0.73 -24.67
C GLU A 561 -13.07 -0.54 -24.70
N GLN A 562 -12.44 -1.71 -24.52
CA GLN A 562 -13.11 -3.02 -24.60
C GLN A 562 -14.19 -3.21 -23.52
N ASN A 563 -13.92 -2.73 -22.30
CA ASN A 563 -14.79 -2.85 -21.13
C ASN A 563 -15.24 -1.46 -20.63
N SER A 564 -15.47 -0.53 -21.56
CA SER A 564 -15.90 0.84 -21.27
C SER A 564 -17.20 0.92 -20.47
N ASP A 565 -18.07 -0.10 -20.59
CA ASP A 565 -19.30 -0.22 -19.82
C ASP A 565 -19.05 -0.55 -18.34
N LEU A 566 -18.05 -1.39 -18.03
CA LEU A 566 -17.61 -1.67 -16.67
C LEU A 566 -16.92 -0.45 -16.06
N PHE A 567 -16.05 0.23 -16.81
CA PHE A 567 -15.41 1.47 -16.35
C PHE A 567 -16.45 2.54 -15.99
N ARG A 568 -17.45 2.74 -16.87
CA ARG A 568 -18.61 3.62 -16.59
C ARG A 568 -19.33 3.19 -15.32
N PHE A 569 -19.54 1.89 -15.12
CA PHE A 569 -20.20 1.39 -13.92
C PHE A 569 -19.43 1.73 -12.65
N VAL A 570 -18.13 1.48 -12.60
CA VAL A 570 -17.29 1.77 -11.43
C VAL A 570 -17.25 3.28 -11.15
N LYS A 571 -17.06 4.09 -12.19
CA LYS A 571 -17.07 5.56 -12.12
C LYS A 571 -18.38 6.09 -11.52
N GLN A 572 -19.53 5.58 -11.97
CA GLN A 572 -20.83 6.03 -11.45
C GLN A 572 -21.06 5.54 -10.00
N CYS A 573 -20.62 4.33 -9.63
CA CYS A 573 -20.67 3.89 -8.22
C CYS A 573 -19.81 4.76 -7.30
N ILE A 574 -18.62 5.17 -7.74
CA ILE A 574 -17.75 6.10 -7.01
C ILE A 574 -18.43 7.48 -6.87
N ALA A 575 -18.98 8.01 -7.96
CA ALA A 575 -19.70 9.27 -7.94
C ALA A 575 -20.90 9.23 -6.98
N PHE A 576 -21.66 8.13 -6.99
CA PHE A 576 -22.77 7.89 -6.08
C PHE A 576 -22.34 7.90 -4.61
N ARG A 577 -21.28 7.14 -4.27
CA ARG A 577 -20.73 7.15 -2.91
C ARG A 577 -20.34 8.56 -2.45
N LYS A 578 -19.71 9.33 -3.33
CA LYS A 578 -19.31 10.71 -3.04
C LYS A 578 -20.50 11.63 -2.83
N ALA A 579 -21.57 11.47 -3.62
CA ALA A 579 -22.76 12.29 -3.55
C ALA A 579 -23.59 12.07 -2.28
N HIS A 580 -23.47 10.90 -1.64
CA HIS A 580 -24.32 10.51 -0.51
C HIS A 580 -23.54 10.33 0.80
N PRO A 581 -23.47 11.36 1.68
CA PRO A 581 -22.83 11.26 2.99
C PRO A 581 -23.39 10.13 3.89
N VAL A 582 -24.63 9.67 3.68
CA VAL A 582 -25.20 8.55 4.45
C VAL A 582 -24.40 7.24 4.28
N LEU A 583 -23.60 7.11 3.21
CA LEU A 583 -22.70 5.97 2.95
C LEU A 583 -21.30 6.10 3.59
N ARG A 584 -21.02 7.26 4.19
CA ARG A 584 -19.69 7.68 4.67
C ARG A 584 -19.80 8.27 6.08
N ASN A 585 -20.51 7.59 6.97
CA ASN A 585 -20.72 8.08 8.33
C ASN A 585 -19.45 8.00 9.16
N ARG A 586 -19.23 9.03 9.97
CA ARG A 586 -18.12 9.13 10.92
C ARG A 586 -18.26 8.19 12.11
N GLN A 587 -19.49 7.85 12.45
CA GLN A 587 -19.83 6.99 13.57
C GLN A 587 -20.59 5.76 13.07
N HIS A 588 -20.49 4.66 13.82
CA HIS A 588 -21.30 3.48 13.55
C HIS A 588 -22.79 3.78 13.75
N PHE A 589 -23.62 3.05 13.00
CA PHE A 589 -25.08 3.13 13.13
C PHE A 589 -25.55 2.75 14.54
N GLN A 590 -26.54 3.47 15.04
CA GLN A 590 -27.20 3.26 16.32
C GLN A 590 -28.44 2.35 16.22
N ASN A 591 -28.86 1.98 15.01
CA ASN A 591 -30.03 1.12 14.74
C ASN A 591 -31.32 1.68 15.36
N ARG A 592 -31.46 3.00 15.39
CA ARG A 592 -32.63 3.69 15.96
C ARG A 592 -32.85 5.05 15.31
N ASP A 593 -34.05 5.59 15.48
CA ASP A 593 -34.35 6.95 15.09
C ASP A 593 -33.97 7.94 16.20
N TYR A 594 -32.78 8.53 16.10
CA TYR A 594 -32.32 9.58 17.03
C TYR A 594 -32.55 11.01 16.52
N VAL A 595 -33.14 11.18 15.33
CA VAL A 595 -33.42 12.51 14.73
C VAL A 595 -34.93 12.79 14.58
N GLY A 596 -35.78 11.81 14.89
CA GLY A 596 -37.24 11.94 14.82
C GLY A 596 -37.79 11.90 13.38
N SER A 597 -37.11 11.20 12.46
CA SER A 597 -37.55 11.07 11.06
C SER A 597 -38.68 10.04 10.85
N GLY A 598 -38.94 9.19 11.84
CA GLY A 598 -39.81 8.01 11.74
C GLY A 598 -39.09 6.75 11.24
N TYR A 599 -37.79 6.83 10.94
CA TYR A 599 -36.96 5.74 10.44
C TYR A 599 -35.67 5.64 11.25
N ALA A 600 -35.23 4.41 11.53
CA ALA A 600 -33.88 4.20 12.03
C ALA A 600 -32.84 4.59 10.96
N ASP A 601 -31.63 4.90 11.41
CA ASP A 601 -30.49 5.21 10.54
C ASP A 601 -30.16 4.09 9.53
N ILE A 602 -30.32 2.83 9.96
CA ILE A 602 -30.31 1.66 9.09
C ILE A 602 -31.43 0.68 9.47
N THR A 603 -32.05 0.06 8.47
CA THR A 603 -33.04 -1.00 8.65
C THR A 603 -32.72 -2.18 7.74
N TRP A 604 -33.01 -3.40 8.21
CA TRP A 604 -32.68 -4.64 7.50
C TRP A 604 -33.94 -5.32 6.96
N HIS A 605 -33.85 -5.85 5.74
CA HIS A 605 -34.95 -6.43 4.99
C HIS A 605 -34.49 -7.72 4.29
N GLY A 606 -35.45 -8.57 3.93
CA GLY A 606 -35.25 -9.74 3.09
C GLY A 606 -36.09 -9.59 1.83
N ILE A 607 -36.67 -10.69 1.35
CA ILE A 607 -37.70 -10.63 0.30
C ILE A 607 -38.97 -9.88 0.76
N GLN A 608 -39.20 -9.83 2.08
CA GLN A 608 -40.25 -9.03 2.71
C GLN A 608 -39.64 -7.80 3.38
N ALA A 609 -40.34 -6.66 3.27
CA ALA A 609 -39.88 -5.43 3.89
C ALA A 609 -39.92 -5.56 5.42
N TRP A 610 -38.87 -5.08 6.08
CA TRP A 610 -38.73 -5.04 7.55
C TRP A 610 -38.52 -6.43 8.17
N SER A 611 -38.28 -7.45 7.35
CA SER A 611 -38.13 -8.84 7.74
C SER A 611 -36.94 -9.45 7.03
N ALA A 612 -35.75 -9.29 7.61
CA ALA A 612 -34.53 -9.94 7.13
C ALA A 612 -34.50 -11.43 7.53
N ASP A 613 -34.12 -12.29 6.59
CA ASP A 613 -33.86 -13.71 6.85
C ASP A 613 -32.41 -13.91 7.29
N TRP A 614 -32.23 -14.08 8.60
CA TRP A 614 -30.93 -14.32 9.24
C TRP A 614 -30.51 -15.80 9.27
N SER A 615 -31.26 -16.70 8.62
CA SER A 615 -30.91 -18.11 8.55
C SER A 615 -29.60 -18.33 7.79
N ASN A 616 -28.85 -19.38 8.16
CA ASN A 616 -27.60 -19.74 7.46
C ASN A 616 -27.84 -20.14 5.98
N SER A 617 -29.06 -20.52 5.63
CA SER A 617 -29.49 -20.83 4.26
C SER A 617 -29.87 -19.61 3.44
N SER A 618 -30.05 -18.44 4.05
CA SER A 618 -30.42 -17.23 3.34
C SER A 618 -29.34 -16.83 2.33
N ARG A 619 -29.78 -16.38 1.16
CA ARG A 619 -28.95 -15.87 0.05
C ARG A 619 -29.40 -14.49 -0.40
N THR A 620 -30.29 -13.87 0.35
CA THR A 620 -30.90 -12.58 0.05
C THR A 620 -30.76 -11.68 1.26
N LEU A 621 -30.30 -10.46 1.03
CA LEU A 621 -30.21 -9.43 2.05
C LEU A 621 -30.54 -8.09 1.43
N ALA A 622 -31.28 -7.27 2.15
CA ALA A 622 -31.49 -5.89 1.79
C ALA A 622 -31.37 -4.98 3.00
N PHE A 623 -31.00 -3.72 2.77
CA PHE A 623 -31.00 -2.69 3.80
C PHE A 623 -31.50 -1.37 3.24
N MET A 624 -32.04 -0.54 4.12
CA MET A 624 -32.36 0.86 3.83
C MET A 624 -31.57 1.76 4.76
N LEU A 625 -30.96 2.81 4.20
CA LEU A 625 -30.38 3.92 4.93
C LEU A 625 -31.34 5.10 4.87
N CYS A 626 -31.59 5.71 6.02
CA CYS A 626 -32.41 6.92 6.10
C CYS A 626 -31.53 8.16 5.99
N GLY A 627 -31.65 8.88 4.87
CA GLY A 627 -30.83 10.05 4.56
C GLY A 627 -30.88 11.19 5.59
N ASN A 628 -31.94 11.28 6.41
CA ASN A 628 -32.02 12.24 7.51
C ASN A 628 -30.98 12.00 8.62
N HIS A 629 -30.35 10.82 8.69
CA HIS A 629 -29.30 10.50 9.65
C HIS A 629 -27.89 10.76 9.10
N ALA A 630 -27.77 11.25 7.87
CA ALA A 630 -26.49 11.54 7.26
C ALA A 630 -25.68 12.54 8.11
N ASN A 631 -24.39 12.24 8.31
CA ASN A 631 -23.50 13.02 9.16
C ASN A 631 -24.12 13.31 10.55
N GLU A 632 -24.61 12.25 11.21
CA GLU A 632 -25.19 12.31 12.56
C GLU A 632 -26.42 13.22 12.67
N GLY A 633 -27.19 13.35 11.58
CA GLY A 633 -28.39 14.18 11.52
C GLY A 633 -28.13 15.66 11.23
N THR A 634 -26.89 16.03 10.91
CA THR A 634 -26.55 17.43 10.56
C THR A 634 -26.77 17.75 9.08
N PHE A 635 -26.95 16.72 8.24
CA PHE A 635 -27.21 16.86 6.82
C PHE A 635 -28.43 15.99 6.44
N THR A 636 -29.24 16.46 5.50
CA THR A 636 -30.34 15.67 4.93
C THR A 636 -29.93 15.16 3.56
N ASP A 637 -29.74 13.85 3.47
CA ASP A 637 -29.43 13.13 2.23
C ASP A 637 -30.67 12.38 1.72
N ASP A 638 -30.52 11.66 0.62
CA ASP A 638 -31.56 10.75 0.10
C ASP A 638 -31.61 9.42 0.86
N TYR A 639 -32.76 8.76 0.77
CA TYR A 639 -32.91 7.39 1.25
C TYR A 639 -32.25 6.44 0.27
N ILE A 640 -31.48 5.48 0.76
CA ILE A 640 -30.81 4.50 -0.10
C ILE A 640 -31.31 3.11 0.28
N TYR A 641 -31.85 2.36 -0.68
CA TYR A 641 -32.23 0.97 -0.49
C TYR A 641 -31.36 0.07 -1.37
N VAL A 642 -30.71 -0.90 -0.77
CA VAL A 642 -29.87 -1.88 -1.48
C VAL A 642 -30.45 -3.26 -1.29
N ALA A 643 -30.77 -3.94 -2.39
CA ALA A 643 -31.19 -5.33 -2.39
C ALA A 643 -30.15 -6.21 -3.09
N MET A 644 -29.73 -7.27 -2.41
CA MET A 644 -28.73 -8.22 -2.88
C MET A 644 -29.36 -9.61 -2.95
N ASN A 645 -29.37 -10.19 -4.15
CA ASN A 645 -29.87 -11.53 -4.39
C ASN A 645 -28.76 -12.43 -4.91
N MET A 646 -28.10 -13.17 -4.02
CA MET A 646 -27.11 -14.18 -4.37
C MET A 646 -27.72 -15.57 -4.56
N HIS A 647 -29.06 -15.67 -4.62
CA HIS A 647 -29.75 -16.89 -5.03
C HIS A 647 -29.67 -17.09 -6.55
N TRP A 648 -29.75 -18.34 -7.01
CA TRP A 648 -29.76 -18.70 -8.44
C TRP A 648 -31.13 -18.54 -9.12
N GLN A 649 -32.09 -17.91 -8.43
CA GLN A 649 -33.40 -17.57 -8.97
C GLN A 649 -33.70 -16.10 -8.69
N PRO A 650 -34.44 -15.42 -9.57
CA PRO A 650 -34.92 -14.08 -9.28
C PRO A 650 -35.97 -14.10 -8.18
N HIS A 651 -36.02 -13.04 -7.36
CA HIS A 651 -36.96 -12.89 -6.26
C HIS A 651 -37.63 -11.52 -6.29
N TYR A 652 -38.91 -11.46 -5.94
CA TYR A 652 -39.57 -10.19 -5.66
C TYR A 652 -39.21 -9.74 -4.25
N PHE A 653 -38.65 -8.54 -4.14
CA PHE A 653 -38.39 -7.86 -2.88
C PHE A 653 -39.49 -6.83 -2.65
N GLU A 654 -40.20 -6.92 -1.54
CA GLU A 654 -40.99 -5.81 -1.01
C GLU A 654 -40.04 -4.70 -0.54
N ILE A 655 -40.33 -3.46 -0.90
CA ILE A 655 -39.50 -2.29 -0.53
C ILE A 655 -40.21 -1.43 0.51
N PRO A 656 -39.48 -0.86 1.48
CA PRO A 656 -40.07 0.03 2.49
C PRO A 656 -40.76 1.25 1.86
N GLY A 657 -41.88 1.66 2.45
CA GLY A 657 -42.52 2.92 2.08
C GLY A 657 -41.64 4.12 2.49
N LEU A 658 -41.60 5.14 1.63
CA LEU A 658 -40.92 6.41 1.89
C LEU A 658 -41.86 7.45 2.53
N PRO A 659 -41.31 8.53 3.11
CA PRO A 659 -42.11 9.70 3.49
C PRO A 659 -42.96 10.24 2.31
N PRO A 660 -44.06 10.95 2.60
CA PRO A 660 -44.87 11.58 1.56
C PRO A 660 -44.02 12.44 0.63
N GLN A 661 -44.37 12.46 -0.66
CA GLN A 661 -43.72 13.24 -1.73
C GLN A 661 -42.36 12.70 -2.23
N ARG A 662 -41.82 11.63 -1.63
CA ARG A 662 -40.65 10.93 -2.17
C ARG A 662 -41.03 9.70 -2.99
N GLN A 663 -40.21 9.35 -3.97
CA GLN A 663 -40.36 8.14 -4.77
C GLN A 663 -39.01 7.40 -4.90
N TRP A 664 -39.07 6.08 -4.98
CA TRP A 664 -37.93 5.25 -5.33
C TRP A 664 -37.60 5.39 -6.82
N HIS A 665 -36.32 5.64 -7.10
CA HIS A 665 -35.71 5.63 -8.42
C HIS A 665 -34.66 4.52 -8.50
N VAL A 666 -34.49 3.90 -9.66
CA VAL A 666 -33.50 2.84 -9.86
C VAL A 666 -32.16 3.46 -10.23
N PHE A 667 -31.17 3.36 -9.33
CA PHE A 667 -29.80 3.80 -9.61
C PHE A 667 -28.96 2.68 -10.24
N VAL A 668 -28.91 1.50 -9.61
CA VAL A 668 -28.20 0.31 -10.12
C VAL A 668 -29.16 -0.87 -10.24
N ASN A 669 -29.00 -1.65 -11.31
CA ASN A 669 -29.55 -3.01 -11.44
C ASN A 669 -28.58 -3.89 -12.23
N THR A 670 -27.74 -4.66 -11.54
CA THR A 670 -26.74 -5.52 -12.20
C THR A 670 -27.35 -6.69 -12.98
N GLY A 671 -28.65 -6.96 -12.79
CA GLY A 671 -29.39 -7.93 -13.59
C GLY A 671 -29.68 -7.45 -15.02
N CYS A 672 -29.61 -6.15 -15.28
CA CYS A 672 -29.77 -5.56 -16.60
C CYS A 672 -28.44 -5.48 -17.36
N ASN A 673 -28.52 -5.40 -18.69
CA ASN A 673 -27.37 -5.12 -19.54
C ASN A 673 -27.08 -3.61 -19.57
N ALA A 674 -25.82 -3.24 -19.82
CA ALA A 674 -25.46 -1.85 -20.08
C ALA A 674 -26.23 -1.27 -21.29
N PRO A 675 -26.63 0.01 -21.24
CA PRO A 675 -26.36 0.99 -20.18
C PRO A 675 -27.39 0.99 -19.03
N ALA A 676 -28.41 0.13 -19.06
CA ALA A 676 -29.50 0.12 -18.07
C ALA A 676 -29.13 -0.52 -16.72
N ASP A 677 -27.89 -0.98 -16.59
CA ASP A 677 -27.31 -1.53 -15.37
C ASP A 677 -26.99 -0.46 -14.30
N ILE A 678 -26.78 0.79 -14.72
CA ILE A 678 -26.50 1.94 -13.84
C ILE A 678 -26.82 3.27 -14.52
N TRP A 679 -27.37 4.22 -13.76
CA TRP A 679 -27.76 5.55 -14.23
C TRP A 679 -26.83 6.65 -13.70
N GLU A 680 -26.77 7.79 -14.39
CA GLU A 680 -26.07 8.96 -13.87
C GLU A 680 -26.87 9.62 -12.74
N LEU A 681 -26.17 10.23 -11.79
CA LEU A 681 -26.80 10.98 -10.70
C LEU A 681 -27.78 12.02 -11.22
N GLY A 682 -29.03 11.96 -10.75
CA GLY A 682 -30.09 12.87 -11.18
C GLY A 682 -30.92 12.37 -12.38
N THR A 683 -30.49 11.30 -13.06
CA THR A 683 -31.16 10.77 -14.26
C THR A 683 -31.90 9.44 -14.02
N GLU A 684 -31.88 8.96 -12.77
CA GLU A 684 -32.44 7.68 -12.37
C GLU A 684 -33.95 7.59 -12.67
N PRO A 685 -34.41 6.57 -13.41
CA PRO A 685 -35.82 6.40 -13.73
C PRO A 685 -36.63 6.09 -12.46
N ILE A 686 -37.85 6.64 -12.40
CA ILE A 686 -38.81 6.31 -11.34
C ILE A 686 -39.15 4.83 -11.42
N LEU A 687 -39.10 4.12 -10.29
CA LEU A 687 -39.54 2.75 -10.20
C LEU A 687 -41.08 2.68 -10.34
N GLU A 688 -41.58 1.99 -11.37
CA GLU A 688 -43.03 1.95 -11.63
C GLU A 688 -43.84 1.42 -10.43
N ASN A 689 -43.32 0.39 -9.76
CA ASN A 689 -43.95 -0.19 -8.58
C ASN A 689 -43.19 0.22 -7.31
N GLN A 690 -43.73 1.20 -6.60
CA GLN A 690 -43.16 1.76 -5.37
C GLN A 690 -43.26 0.83 -4.13
N GLN A 691 -43.76 -0.39 -4.28
CA GLN A 691 -43.94 -1.35 -3.18
C GLN A 691 -43.13 -2.63 -3.36
N ARG A 692 -42.69 -2.95 -4.58
CA ARG A 692 -41.89 -4.14 -4.84
C ARG A 692 -41.04 -4.02 -6.10
N ILE A 693 -39.94 -4.74 -6.13
CA ILE A 693 -39.04 -4.86 -7.29
C ILE A 693 -38.63 -6.31 -7.52
N LEU A 694 -38.51 -6.72 -8.78
CA LEU A 694 -37.93 -8.01 -9.14
C LEU A 694 -36.41 -7.85 -9.19
N VAL A 695 -35.70 -8.53 -8.29
CA VAL A 695 -34.24 -8.57 -8.28
C VAL A 695 -33.80 -9.87 -8.94
N GLY A 696 -33.05 -9.76 -10.04
CA GLY A 696 -32.58 -10.89 -10.85
C GLY A 696 -31.75 -11.90 -10.05
N GLU A 697 -31.57 -13.11 -10.57
CA GLU A 697 -30.63 -14.06 -10.00
C GLU A 697 -29.20 -13.49 -9.98
N ARG A 698 -28.47 -13.76 -8.88
CA ARG A 698 -27.08 -13.33 -8.70
C ARG A 698 -26.89 -11.84 -9.02
N SER A 699 -27.76 -10.97 -8.49
CA SER A 699 -27.75 -9.54 -8.83
C SER A 699 -27.90 -8.63 -7.60
N VAL A 700 -27.56 -7.36 -7.79
CA VAL A 700 -27.68 -6.28 -6.82
C VAL A 700 -28.46 -5.15 -7.45
N THR A 701 -29.37 -4.55 -6.68
CA THR A 701 -30.14 -3.38 -7.06
C THR A 701 -29.98 -2.30 -6.01
N ILE A 702 -29.73 -1.07 -6.44
CA ILE A 702 -29.65 0.12 -5.56
C ILE A 702 -30.74 1.09 -6.00
N LEU A 703 -31.55 1.52 -5.05
CA LEU A 703 -32.61 2.51 -5.23
C LEU A 703 -32.29 3.77 -4.42
N VAL A 704 -32.71 4.91 -4.96
CA VAL A 704 -32.62 6.22 -4.32
C VAL A 704 -34.02 6.76 -4.10
N GLY A 705 -34.34 7.11 -2.86
CA GLY A 705 -35.63 7.65 -2.47
C GLY A 705 -35.53 9.16 -2.30
N ARG A 706 -36.00 9.91 -3.30
CA ARG A 706 -35.91 11.38 -3.35
C ARG A 706 -37.25 12.04 -3.64
#